data_AF-A0A6M1SX88-F1
#
_entry.id   AF-A0A6M1SX88-F1
#
_cell.length_a   1.000
_cell.length_b   1.000
_cell.length_c   1.000
_cell.angle_alpha   90.00
_cell.angle_beta   90.00
_cell.angle_gamma   90.00
#
_symmetry.space_group_name_H-M   'P 1'
#
loop_
_entity.id
_entity.type
_entity.pdbx_description
1 polymer ?
#
loop_
_entity_poly.entity_id
_entity_poly.type
_entity_poly.pdbx_seq_one_letter_code
_entity_poly.pdbx_strand_id
1 'polypeptide(L)'
;MIATIAHIRCVLSTALAVFFILGFFVSVGYAQNTNIPDSLRSGRTGGGQPQASQSSAPEQEGQVNFQASDSLVFNFKKNRIATLFGSAKVIHQSGELTSGKIALNLDSSVVRAATQTPQDTLSQPVLLRDSERIRSKSISFNYQTEKGRFEVARVAVDQGYLTGTKVKNQSRHVVFLEDAIYSTCDLDHPHYYIKADRMKVVNQEKVFFTNARLYILDIPYPLVFPFGYLPGKIDQKQSGLLQPTYVSQNQATRGIGVQNLGWFQYFNDYLVGQASVDIFTSGTFFLDTSTRYSNRDNYSGSIQVGYSRERGLEPTDPNFTINTQKRINISHNQDFSPYANMSANINLRTADFNRRNSFDIDERAEVSTSSSISYRYRHPENVYNFSISARQNQNFNNNTTRLSGPDANFSLKQFSPFESDRPGSEGAAWYENISIRYQNSFQSDFSYQPIAADSAEINWFEALLDPSKYREATGDNDHYKYGFRQEADISFGNLLPSRFINLSASGDYTEYWYPTSIRRSFNEETNQIETRQVRGFEAAREFSAGLSMSTTVYGIVNSKIGNLEGFRHTLRPSLSFSYSPDFGSDFWGYYRDVQTDSLGNTRSYSIFENEVFRGPGRGEQRALSFNLSNVFEAKQVRRDSTGEKKENVIRLIDRLDFNTSYNFAADSLNLSDLNASFSSRIIKGINIRANAQFNFYQRDSLGIRFNDFLITDSRQLAELTNFSVSASYSFNSQGGTRVDDRYYFPASYDPYDQSIFHEMDSNFNRRPVQRTSSPFSVSFNFRYSWRLNPRPNSENSKSATLNARNIRFQLTPKWSFQTQLGYDFIDKELTPSQFSLSRSLHMWNLSFQMSPFGEFQYYAFALRLNSAQIQSIFQKLPLLKNLERSSSPSGRRPVGF
;
A
#
# COMPACT_ATOMS: atom_id res chain seq x y z
N MET A 1 12.30 -37.85 -41.31
CA MET A 1 12.32 -37.33 -39.93
C MET A 1 11.80 -38.42 -38.96
N ILE A 2 12.45 -39.60 -38.95
CA ILE A 2 11.96 -40.84 -38.30
C ILE A 2 13.09 -41.49 -37.45
N ALA A 3 14.03 -40.71 -36.89
CA ALA A 3 15.16 -41.26 -36.11
C ALA A 3 15.39 -40.58 -34.75
N THR A 4 14.42 -39.84 -34.22
CA THR A 4 14.58 -39.08 -32.97
C THR A 4 13.42 -39.31 -31.98
N ILE A 5 12.92 -40.55 -31.88
CA ILE A 5 11.84 -40.93 -30.93
C ILE A 5 12.27 -42.10 -30.02
N ALA A 6 13.58 -42.38 -29.90
CA ALA A 6 14.08 -43.51 -29.08
C ALA A 6 14.88 -43.10 -27.82
N HIS A 7 14.98 -41.81 -27.48
CA HIS A 7 15.68 -41.34 -26.26
C HIS A 7 14.82 -40.57 -25.26
N ILE A 8 13.50 -40.53 -25.44
CA ILE A 8 12.55 -39.84 -24.54
C ILE A 8 11.64 -40.88 -23.83
N ARG A 9 12.19 -42.05 -23.47
CA ARG A 9 11.48 -43.06 -22.65
C ARG A 9 12.17 -43.44 -21.35
N CYS A 10 13.30 -42.83 -21.00
CA CYS A 10 14.02 -43.13 -19.75
C CYS A 10 14.20 -41.92 -18.80
N VAL A 11 13.76 -40.72 -19.17
CA VAL A 11 13.97 -39.49 -18.38
C VAL A 11 12.73 -39.05 -17.59
N LEU A 12 11.54 -39.62 -17.86
CA LEU A 12 10.29 -39.18 -17.20
C LEU A 12 9.94 -39.94 -15.91
N SER A 13 10.69 -40.97 -15.52
CA SER A 13 10.40 -41.80 -14.33
C SER A 13 11.30 -41.51 -13.12
N THR A 14 12.32 -40.67 -13.26
CA THR A 14 13.33 -40.41 -12.21
C THR A 14 13.34 -38.95 -11.70
N ALA A 15 12.51 -38.08 -12.27
CA ALA A 15 12.42 -36.67 -11.86
C ALA A 15 11.48 -36.39 -10.68
N LEU A 16 10.70 -37.36 -10.21
CA LEU A 16 9.72 -37.16 -9.12
C LEU A 16 10.19 -37.59 -7.71
N ALA A 17 11.39 -38.18 -7.57
CA ALA A 17 11.84 -38.78 -6.30
C ALA A 17 13.14 -38.19 -5.70
N VAL A 18 13.72 -37.13 -6.28
CA VAL A 18 15.01 -36.57 -5.81
C VAL A 18 14.87 -35.20 -5.12
N PHE A 19 13.67 -34.64 -5.01
CA PHE A 19 13.48 -33.30 -4.43
C PHE A 19 13.49 -33.23 -2.88
N PHE A 20 13.83 -34.32 -2.17
CA PHE A 20 13.71 -34.35 -0.70
C PHE A 20 14.96 -34.69 0.12
N ILE A 21 16.15 -34.92 -0.45
CA ILE A 21 17.33 -35.32 0.35
C ILE A 21 18.66 -34.73 -0.20
N LEU A 22 19.33 -33.95 0.66
CA LEU A 22 20.72 -33.42 0.61
C LEU A 22 21.09 -32.42 -0.52
N GLY A 23 21.90 -31.39 -0.31
CA GLY A 23 22.63 -30.98 0.89
C GLY A 23 23.51 -29.75 0.67
N PHE A 24 23.84 -29.12 1.80
CA PHE A 24 25.07 -28.37 2.10
C PHE A 24 26.28 -28.74 1.20
N PHE A 25 26.93 -27.74 0.58
CA PHE A 25 28.36 -27.46 0.75
C PHE A 25 28.76 -26.11 0.11
N VAL A 26 29.78 -25.53 0.73
CA VAL A 26 30.40 -24.20 0.63
C VAL A 26 31.13 -23.95 -0.71
N SER A 27 31.14 -22.68 -1.16
CA SER A 27 32.36 -22.07 -1.73
C SER A 27 32.41 -20.56 -1.50
N VAL A 28 33.55 -20.13 -0.98
CA VAL A 28 33.99 -18.79 -0.55
C VAL A 28 34.77 -18.10 -1.67
N GLY A 29 34.75 -16.75 -1.68
CA GLY A 29 35.77 -15.88 -2.30
C GLY A 29 35.14 -14.84 -3.23
N TYR A 30 35.51 -13.56 -3.27
CA TYR A 30 36.52 -12.76 -2.58
C TYR A 30 36.03 -11.28 -2.61
N ALA A 31 36.50 -10.48 -1.65
CA ALA A 31 36.25 -9.04 -1.53
C ALA A 31 36.99 -8.21 -2.61
N GLN A 32 36.50 -6.99 -2.91
CA GLN A 32 37.32 -5.77 -2.83
C GLN A 32 36.54 -4.45 -3.01
N ASN A 33 36.76 -3.55 -2.03
CA ASN A 33 36.90 -2.09 -2.04
C ASN A 33 35.89 -1.14 -2.72
N THR A 34 35.19 -0.43 -1.83
CA THR A 34 35.09 1.04 -1.70
C THR A 34 35.80 1.91 -2.73
N ASN A 35 35.09 2.92 -3.26
CA ASN A 35 35.64 4.25 -3.49
C ASN A 35 34.54 5.33 -3.39
N ILE A 36 34.78 6.26 -2.47
CA ILE A 36 34.15 7.58 -2.36
C ILE A 36 34.95 8.52 -3.27
N PRO A 37 34.33 9.39 -4.09
CA PRO A 37 35.04 10.52 -4.67
C PRO A 37 34.77 11.77 -3.84
N ASP A 38 35.87 12.33 -3.34
CA ASP A 38 35.96 13.67 -2.77
C ASP A 38 36.60 14.63 -3.80
N SER A 39 36.41 15.93 -3.60
CA SER A 39 37.12 17.09 -4.19
C SER A 39 36.55 17.85 -5.42
N LEU A 40 35.99 19.03 -5.10
CA LEU A 40 36.46 20.40 -5.44
C LEU A 40 36.77 20.83 -6.89
N ARG A 41 36.09 21.91 -7.34
CA ARG A 41 36.62 23.19 -7.91
C ARG A 41 35.46 23.97 -8.59
N SER A 42 35.12 25.22 -8.21
CA SER A 42 35.75 26.54 -8.48
C SER A 42 35.01 27.34 -9.57
N GLY A 43 34.69 28.62 -9.27
CA GLY A 43 34.26 29.67 -10.22
C GLY A 43 33.25 30.66 -9.59
N ARG A 44 33.68 31.81 -9.02
CA ARG A 44 33.70 33.20 -9.61
C ARG A 44 32.36 33.66 -10.22
N THR A 45 31.84 34.90 -10.11
CA THR A 45 32.03 36.16 -9.34
C THR A 45 30.89 37.10 -9.78
N GLY A 46 30.47 38.06 -8.93
CA GLY A 46 29.73 39.29 -9.30
C GLY A 46 28.42 39.48 -8.51
N GLY A 47 28.07 40.62 -7.92
CA GLY A 47 28.68 41.95 -7.78
C GLY A 47 27.89 42.70 -6.69
N GLY A 48 28.56 43.52 -5.88
CA GLY A 48 28.03 44.04 -4.62
C GLY A 48 27.38 45.43 -4.66
N GLN A 49 26.95 45.87 -3.48
CA GLN A 49 27.18 47.23 -2.99
C GLN A 49 27.44 47.22 -1.47
N PRO A 50 28.33 48.08 -0.95
CA PRO A 50 28.92 47.93 0.40
C PRO A 50 28.30 48.89 1.43
N GLN A 51 28.01 48.39 2.63
CA GLN A 51 27.90 49.21 3.84
C GLN A 51 29.17 49.10 4.68
N ALA A 52 29.60 50.26 5.20
CA ALA A 52 30.90 50.54 5.78
C ALA A 52 31.39 49.53 6.82
N SER A 53 32.54 48.90 6.53
CA SER A 53 33.30 48.11 7.49
C SER A 53 34.18 49.03 8.35
N GLN A 54 33.92 49.06 9.65
CA GLN A 54 34.94 49.43 10.63
C GLN A 54 36.11 48.44 10.51
N SER A 55 37.31 48.98 10.44
CA SER A 55 38.57 48.23 10.35
C SER A 55 38.75 47.30 11.56
N SER A 56 38.57 45.99 11.37
CA SER A 56 39.15 45.00 12.26
C SER A 56 40.57 44.69 11.80
N ALA A 57 41.55 44.99 12.65
CA ALA A 57 42.91 44.50 12.48
C ALA A 57 42.91 42.96 12.48
N PRO A 58 43.88 42.29 11.82
CA PRO A 58 43.96 40.83 11.84
C PRO A 58 44.18 40.34 13.28
N GLU A 59 43.29 39.50 13.81
CA GLU A 59 43.47 38.85 15.11
C GLU A 59 44.70 37.94 15.04
N GLN A 60 45.73 38.23 15.82
CA GLN A 60 46.89 37.34 15.99
C GLN A 60 46.48 36.09 16.79
N GLU A 61 47.09 34.94 16.46
CA GLU A 61 46.89 33.69 17.20
C GLU A 61 47.17 33.88 18.71
N GLY A 62 46.17 33.60 19.55
CA GLY A 62 46.25 33.77 21.01
C GLY A 62 45.91 35.16 21.55
N GLN A 63 45.49 36.13 20.72
CA GLN A 63 45.06 37.46 21.19
C GLN A 63 43.71 37.37 21.93
N VAL A 64 43.66 37.95 23.14
CA VAL A 64 42.42 38.07 23.94
C VAL A 64 41.89 39.49 23.79
N ASN A 65 40.81 39.65 23.04
CA ASN A 65 40.13 40.94 22.86
C ASN A 65 39.05 41.09 23.94
N PHE A 66 38.94 42.24 24.57
CA PHE A 66 37.93 42.48 25.61
C PHE A 66 37.32 43.87 25.49
N GLN A 67 36.04 43.97 25.85
CA GLN A 67 35.23 45.19 25.85
C GLN A 67 34.41 45.23 27.15
N ALA A 68 34.30 46.41 27.76
CA ALA A 68 33.44 46.68 28.90
C ALA A 68 32.70 48.00 28.64
N SER A 69 31.43 48.07 29.02
CA SER A 69 30.62 49.28 28.81
C SER A 69 30.66 50.25 30.00
N ASP A 70 30.98 49.76 31.20
CA ASP A 70 30.98 50.56 32.43
C ASP A 70 32.42 50.83 32.91
N SER A 71 33.12 49.79 33.39
CA SER A 71 34.47 49.98 33.94
C SER A 71 35.38 48.75 33.78
N LEU A 72 36.69 49.00 33.78
CA LEU A 72 37.74 47.98 33.74
C LEU A 72 38.72 48.23 34.89
N VAL A 73 38.81 47.27 35.82
CA VAL A 73 39.67 47.36 37.00
C VAL A 73 40.77 46.31 36.93
N PHE A 74 42.03 46.75 36.92
CA PHE A 74 43.18 45.87 37.05
C PHE A 74 43.66 45.81 38.49
N ASN A 75 43.85 44.61 39.00
CA ASN A 75 44.53 44.36 40.27
C ASN A 75 45.83 43.59 39.97
N PHE A 76 46.97 44.18 40.34
CA PHE A 76 48.29 43.60 40.12
C PHE A 76 49.01 43.21 41.43
N LYS A 77 48.38 43.41 42.60
CA LYS A 77 49.07 43.29 43.91
C LYS A 77 49.30 41.85 44.40
N LYS A 78 48.55 40.86 43.91
CA LYS A 78 48.70 39.43 44.31
C LYS A 78 48.50 38.44 43.16
N ASN A 79 47.55 38.71 42.26
CA ASN A 79 47.27 37.97 41.03
C ASN A 79 46.95 39.00 39.96
N ARG A 80 47.44 38.87 38.73
CA ARG A 80 47.14 39.79 37.62
C ARG A 80 45.70 39.57 37.12
N ILE A 81 44.74 40.24 37.75
CA ILE A 81 43.31 40.08 37.44
C ILE A 81 42.75 41.36 36.83
N ALA A 82 42.15 41.25 35.66
CA ALA A 82 41.39 42.31 35.00
C ALA A 82 39.89 42.03 35.18
N THR A 83 39.14 42.93 35.80
CA THR A 83 37.68 42.79 35.99
C THR A 83 36.94 43.81 35.14
N LEU A 84 36.12 43.31 34.22
CA LEU A 84 35.26 44.05 33.30
C LEU A 84 33.85 44.13 33.89
N PHE A 85 33.26 45.32 33.91
CA PHE A 85 31.91 45.58 34.39
C PHE A 85 31.04 46.21 33.29
N GLY A 86 29.72 46.06 33.41
CA GLY A 86 28.74 46.42 32.38
C GLY A 86 28.56 45.29 31.38
N SER A 87 28.02 45.57 30.19
CA SER A 87 27.88 44.60 29.08
C SER A 87 29.26 44.18 28.57
N ALA A 88 29.96 43.36 29.35
CA ALA A 88 31.34 42.95 29.14
C ALA A 88 31.40 41.78 28.17
N LYS A 89 32.37 41.83 27.27
CA LYS A 89 32.60 40.86 26.21
C LYS A 89 34.08 40.53 26.14
N VAL A 90 34.43 39.25 26.14
CA VAL A 90 35.79 38.74 25.95
C VAL A 90 35.76 37.78 24.76
N ILE A 91 36.60 38.04 23.76
CA ILE A 91 36.71 37.26 22.52
C ILE A 91 38.10 36.65 22.48
N HIS A 92 38.15 35.35 22.22
CA HIS A 92 39.36 34.59 21.97
C HIS A 92 39.04 33.51 20.92
N GLN A 93 40.05 32.93 20.27
CA GLN A 93 39.86 31.84 19.30
C GLN A 93 39.11 30.63 19.89
N SER A 94 39.23 30.40 21.20
CA SER A 94 38.53 29.32 21.91
C SER A 94 37.04 29.60 22.17
N GLY A 95 36.56 30.83 21.95
CA GLY A 95 35.17 31.25 22.18
C GLY A 95 34.99 32.71 22.60
N GLU A 96 33.74 33.16 22.54
CA GLU A 96 33.27 34.48 22.97
C GLU A 96 32.49 34.36 24.28
N LEU A 97 32.87 35.11 25.32
CA LEU A 97 32.19 35.17 26.61
C LEU A 97 31.59 36.55 26.83
N THR A 98 30.29 36.60 27.09
CA THR A 98 29.56 37.85 27.40
C THR A 98 28.89 37.74 28.78
N SER A 99 28.91 38.81 29.58
CA SER A 99 28.27 38.87 30.90
C SER A 99 28.27 40.30 31.47
N GLY A 100 27.46 40.57 32.51
CA GLY A 100 27.53 41.82 33.27
C GLY A 100 28.82 42.04 34.06
N LYS A 101 29.54 40.97 34.37
CA LYS A 101 30.83 41.01 35.08
C LYS A 101 31.73 39.88 34.63
N ILE A 102 32.93 40.20 34.14
CA ILE A 102 33.93 39.23 33.70
C ILE A 102 35.27 39.52 34.38
N ALA A 103 35.77 38.58 35.19
CA ALA A 103 37.10 38.62 35.79
C ALA A 103 38.06 37.70 35.03
N LEU A 104 39.02 38.29 34.33
CA LEU A 104 40.09 37.62 33.61
C LEU A 104 41.34 37.53 34.50
N ASN A 105 41.73 36.32 34.86
CA ASN A 105 43.03 36.06 35.49
C ASN A 105 44.08 35.81 34.40
N LEU A 106 45.02 36.74 34.26
CA LEU A 106 46.08 36.74 33.25
C LEU A 106 47.19 35.73 33.56
N ASP A 107 47.38 35.33 34.82
CA ASP A 107 48.40 34.36 35.23
C ASP A 107 47.98 32.92 34.94
N SER A 108 46.71 32.61 35.22
CA SER A 108 46.17 31.25 35.10
C SER A 108 45.39 31.01 33.81
N SER A 109 45.27 32.02 32.94
CA SER A 109 44.41 32.01 31.75
C SER A 109 42.96 31.58 32.01
N VAL A 110 42.41 31.98 33.17
CA VAL A 110 41.03 31.65 33.57
C VAL A 110 40.16 32.90 33.48
N VAL A 111 39.05 32.80 32.76
CA VAL A 111 37.99 33.81 32.73
C VAL A 111 36.85 33.36 33.64
N ARG A 112 36.41 34.23 34.55
CA ARG A 112 35.24 34.00 35.40
C ARG A 112 34.17 35.03 35.08
N ALA A 113 33.01 34.58 34.63
CA ALA A 113 31.85 35.41 34.39
C ALA A 113 30.74 35.10 35.40
N ALA A 114 30.07 36.13 35.89
CA ALA A 114 28.91 36.03 36.75
C ALA A 114 28.00 37.25 36.52
N THR A 115 26.72 37.14 36.87
CA THR A 115 25.83 38.31 36.91
C THR A 115 26.31 39.30 37.98
N GLN A 116 26.00 40.58 37.81
CA GLN A 116 26.34 41.59 38.84
C GLN A 116 25.54 41.39 40.12
N THR A 117 24.28 40.96 39.98
CA THR A 117 23.39 40.58 41.09
C THR A 117 22.72 39.23 40.81
N PRO A 118 22.36 38.44 41.83
CA PRO A 118 21.76 37.12 41.63
C PRO A 118 20.41 37.11 40.90
N GLN A 119 19.67 38.22 40.92
CA GLN A 119 18.36 38.38 40.27
C GLN A 119 18.43 38.90 38.82
N ASP A 120 19.58 39.41 38.37
CA ASP A 120 19.72 39.99 37.03
C ASP A 120 19.85 38.89 35.96
N THR A 121 18.76 38.66 35.23
CA THR A 121 18.69 37.68 34.14
C THR A 121 19.20 38.23 32.80
N LEU A 122 19.27 39.56 32.65
CA LEU A 122 19.71 40.22 31.42
C LEU A 122 21.24 40.19 31.27
N SER A 123 21.97 40.13 32.39
CA SER A 123 23.44 40.10 32.40
C SER A 123 24.06 38.70 32.61
N GLN A 124 23.26 37.64 32.41
CA GLN A 124 23.72 36.26 32.56
C GLN A 124 24.92 35.94 31.67
N PRO A 125 25.94 35.26 32.20
CA PRO A 125 27.03 34.72 31.41
C PRO A 125 26.57 33.86 30.22
N VAL A 126 27.04 34.20 29.04
CA VAL A 126 26.86 33.43 27.81
C VAL A 126 28.23 33.17 27.18
N LEU A 127 28.58 31.91 27.07
CA LEU A 127 29.75 31.44 26.31
C LEU A 127 29.28 30.93 24.95
N LEU A 128 29.75 31.57 23.88
CA LEU A 128 29.55 31.16 22.49
C LEU A 128 30.83 30.47 22.00
N ARG A 129 30.73 29.22 21.54
CA ARG A 129 31.84 28.47 20.94
C ARG A 129 31.37 27.84 19.65
N ASP A 130 32.04 28.14 18.54
CA ASP A 130 31.62 27.73 17.19
C ASP A 130 30.16 28.13 16.91
N SER A 131 29.22 27.21 17.14
CA SER A 131 27.77 27.38 17.01
C SER A 131 26.99 26.99 18.29
N GLU A 132 27.67 26.61 19.36
CA GLU A 132 27.08 26.24 20.65
C GLU A 132 27.01 27.46 21.58
N ARG A 133 25.82 27.72 22.12
CA ARG A 133 25.55 28.80 23.05
C ARG A 133 25.26 28.24 24.44
N ILE A 134 26.20 28.41 25.38
CA ILE A 134 26.07 27.95 26.76
C ILE A 134 25.71 29.13 27.64
N ARG A 135 24.49 29.12 28.19
CA ARG A 135 24.04 30.08 29.21
C ARG A 135 24.19 29.47 30.60
N SER A 136 24.68 30.25 31.55
CA SER A 136 24.90 29.79 32.92
C SER A 136 24.85 30.93 33.94
N LYS A 137 24.58 30.65 35.22
CA LYS A 137 24.62 31.67 36.28
C LYS A 137 26.05 32.12 36.59
N SER A 138 26.99 31.19 36.53
CA SER A 138 28.42 31.46 36.66
C SER A 138 29.22 30.56 35.72
N ILE A 139 30.17 31.16 35.00
CA ILE A 139 31.09 30.46 34.09
C ILE A 139 32.51 30.69 34.57
N SER A 140 33.27 29.62 34.77
CA SER A 140 34.72 29.66 34.94
C SER A 140 35.35 28.85 33.83
N PHE A 141 36.06 29.49 32.90
CA PHE A 141 36.59 28.86 31.70
C PHE A 141 38.06 29.19 31.53
N ASN A 142 38.89 28.17 31.29
CA ASN A 142 40.28 28.34 30.96
C ASN A 142 40.45 28.30 29.43
N TYR A 143 40.86 29.42 28.83
CA TYR A 143 40.89 29.56 27.36
C TYR A 143 42.08 28.88 26.68
N GLN A 144 43.07 28.39 27.45
CA GLN A 144 44.18 27.59 26.93
C GLN A 144 43.90 26.08 26.97
N THR A 145 43.38 25.58 28.10
CA THR A 145 43.10 24.15 28.31
C THR A 145 41.68 23.74 27.92
N GLU A 146 40.84 24.71 27.57
CA GLU A 146 39.40 24.58 27.30
C GLU A 146 38.57 23.95 28.43
N LYS A 147 39.13 23.86 29.64
CA LYS A 147 38.45 23.33 30.82
C LYS A 147 37.47 24.38 31.36
N GLY A 148 36.25 23.95 31.61
CA GLY A 148 35.15 24.82 32.03
C GLY A 148 34.40 24.29 33.25
N ARG A 149 33.93 25.19 34.10
CA ARG A 149 32.95 24.93 35.16
C ARG A 149 31.80 25.90 35.01
N PHE A 150 30.57 25.38 35.03
CA PHE A 150 29.35 26.14 34.81
C PHE A 150 28.36 25.84 35.96
N GLU A 151 27.67 26.87 36.43
CA GLU A 151 26.64 26.80 37.46
C GLU A 151 25.26 26.95 36.83
N VAL A 152 24.57 25.82 36.66
CA VAL A 152 23.44 25.59 35.75
C VAL A 152 23.87 25.75 34.30
N ALA A 153 23.88 24.67 33.52
CA ALA A 153 24.11 24.75 32.09
C ALA A 153 23.29 23.72 31.34
N ARG A 154 22.77 24.12 30.17
CA ARG A 154 22.14 23.25 29.19
C ARG A 154 23.18 22.87 28.14
N VAL A 155 23.36 21.57 27.92
CA VAL A 155 24.28 20.98 26.95
C VAL A 155 23.46 20.25 25.90
N ALA A 156 23.66 20.58 24.63
CA ALA A 156 23.07 19.84 23.53
C ALA A 156 23.82 18.51 23.32
N VAL A 157 23.07 17.45 23.03
CA VAL A 157 23.60 16.15 22.58
C VAL A 157 22.84 15.72 21.32
N ASP A 158 23.41 14.78 20.54
CA ASP A 158 22.97 14.42 19.17
C ASP A 158 21.45 14.20 19.01
N GLN A 159 20.77 13.76 20.07
CA GLN A 159 19.34 13.46 20.08
C GLN A 159 18.62 13.98 21.34
N GLY A 160 19.09 15.06 21.99
CA GLY A 160 18.41 15.62 23.16
C GLY A 160 19.16 16.75 23.88
N TYR A 161 18.68 17.12 25.06
CA TYR A 161 19.23 18.17 25.89
C TYR A 161 19.49 17.66 27.30
N LEU A 162 20.65 18.04 27.84
CA LEU A 162 21.05 17.77 29.22
C LEU A 162 21.10 19.08 29.98
N THR A 163 20.43 19.15 31.12
CA THR A 163 20.51 20.31 32.02
C THR A 163 21.02 19.83 33.37
N GLY A 164 22.14 20.37 33.86
CA GLY A 164 22.70 20.03 35.17
C GLY A 164 22.94 21.26 36.02
N THR A 165 22.88 21.11 37.35
CA THR A 165 23.09 22.22 38.31
C THR A 165 24.56 22.60 38.42
N LYS A 166 25.47 21.62 38.34
CA LYS A 166 26.91 21.84 38.25
C LYS A 166 27.43 21.06 37.06
N VAL A 167 28.03 21.79 36.12
CA VAL A 167 28.59 21.19 34.90
C VAL A 167 30.09 21.42 34.88
N LYS A 168 30.86 20.33 34.73
CA LYS A 168 32.31 20.33 34.63
C LYS A 168 32.71 19.78 33.27
N ASN A 169 33.24 20.65 32.44
CA ASN A 169 33.82 20.31 31.15
C ASN A 169 35.31 19.99 31.34
N GLN A 170 35.70 18.72 31.20
CA GLN A 170 37.08 18.25 31.38
C GLN A 170 37.92 18.41 30.10
N SER A 171 37.27 18.31 28.95
CA SER A 171 37.81 18.46 27.59
C SER A 171 36.63 18.63 26.64
N ARG A 172 36.86 19.12 25.41
CA ARG A 172 35.81 19.28 24.38
C ARG A 172 34.86 18.08 24.22
N HIS A 173 35.32 16.88 24.57
CA HIS A 173 34.59 15.62 24.37
C HIS A 173 34.02 15.01 25.66
N VAL A 174 34.36 15.52 26.85
CA VAL A 174 33.96 14.90 28.13
C VAL A 174 33.38 15.94 29.08
N VAL A 175 32.09 15.80 29.37
CA VAL A 175 31.33 16.69 30.26
C VAL A 175 30.72 15.88 31.41
N PHE A 176 30.90 16.34 32.64
CA PHE A 176 30.26 15.80 33.83
C PHE A 176 29.18 16.75 34.31
N LEU A 177 28.05 16.21 34.72
CA LEU A 177 26.91 16.95 35.24
C LEU A 177 26.48 16.35 36.59
N GLU A 178 26.17 17.20 37.56
CA GLU A 178 25.54 16.85 38.85
C GLU A 178 24.08 17.32 38.84
N ASP A 179 23.19 16.55 39.47
CA ASP A 179 21.73 16.74 39.47
C ASP A 179 21.18 17.02 38.06
N ALA A 180 21.50 16.09 37.15
CA ALA A 180 21.27 16.28 35.74
C ALA A 180 19.93 15.73 35.27
N ILE A 181 19.33 16.42 34.32
CA ILE A 181 18.07 16.10 33.67
C ILE A 181 18.35 15.87 32.19
N TYR A 182 17.98 14.70 31.67
CA TYR A 182 18.01 14.37 30.25
C TYR A 182 16.60 14.36 29.66
N SER A 183 16.38 15.05 28.55
CA SER A 183 15.14 14.97 27.78
C SER A 183 15.38 15.18 26.28
N THR A 184 14.55 14.57 25.43
CA THR A 184 14.50 14.95 23.99
C THR A 184 13.55 16.13 23.76
N CYS A 185 12.97 16.69 24.82
CA CYS A 185 12.17 17.90 24.77
C CYS A 185 13.08 19.12 24.90
N ASP A 186 12.93 20.10 24.01
CA ASP A 186 13.61 21.40 24.13
C ASP A 186 12.84 22.42 25.00
N LEU A 187 11.78 21.98 25.68
CA LEU A 187 11.03 22.85 26.59
C LEU A 187 11.80 23.02 27.90
N ASP A 188 11.73 24.22 28.48
CA ASP A 188 12.33 24.51 29.80
C ASP A 188 11.77 23.61 30.90
N HIS A 189 10.49 23.26 30.79
CA HIS A 189 9.84 22.21 31.57
C HIS A 189 9.50 21.03 30.64
N PRO A 190 10.38 20.02 30.54
CA PRO A 190 10.17 18.91 29.63
C PRO A 190 9.03 18.00 30.13
N HIS A 191 8.09 17.62 29.26
CA HIS A 191 6.96 16.74 29.65
C HIS A 191 7.39 15.35 30.14
N TYR A 192 8.61 14.94 29.80
CA TYR A 192 9.26 13.79 30.43
C TYR A 192 10.74 14.08 30.54
N TYR A 193 11.39 13.51 31.54
CA TYR A 193 12.83 13.59 31.68
C TYR A 193 13.38 12.48 32.57
N ILE A 194 14.66 12.19 32.39
CA ILE A 194 15.40 11.30 33.28
C ILE A 194 16.25 12.17 34.18
N LYS A 195 15.95 12.16 35.48
CA LYS A 195 16.75 12.85 36.49
C LYS A 195 17.75 11.86 37.07
N ALA A 196 19.01 12.25 37.17
CA ALA A 196 20.06 11.44 37.79
C ALA A 196 20.99 12.31 38.63
N ASP A 197 21.51 11.76 39.72
CA ASP A 197 22.41 12.50 40.63
C ASP A 197 23.71 12.90 39.91
N ARG A 198 24.21 12.04 39.02
CA ARG A 198 25.41 12.30 38.21
C ARG A 198 25.24 11.77 36.80
N MET A 199 25.65 12.55 35.82
CA MET A 199 25.76 12.13 34.43
C MET A 199 27.14 12.45 33.85
N LYS A 200 27.60 11.62 32.92
CA LYS A 200 28.83 11.83 32.14
C LYS A 200 28.54 11.68 30.66
N VAL A 201 28.83 12.72 29.89
CA VAL A 201 28.73 12.74 28.43
C VAL A 201 30.10 12.51 27.82
N VAL A 202 30.18 11.62 26.83
CA VAL A 202 31.39 11.35 26.04
C VAL A 202 31.08 11.54 24.56
N ASN A 203 31.87 12.36 23.87
CA ASN A 203 31.77 12.71 22.45
C ASN A 203 30.38 13.21 22.01
N GLN A 204 29.57 13.78 22.91
CA GLN A 204 28.16 14.12 22.66
C GLN A 204 27.27 12.93 22.22
N GLU A 205 27.81 11.70 22.24
CA GLU A 205 27.19 10.47 21.72
C GLU A 205 26.88 9.45 22.81
N LYS A 206 27.43 9.56 24.03
CA LYS A 206 27.19 8.57 25.10
C LYS A 206 26.96 9.26 26.42
N VAL A 207 25.81 9.03 27.05
CA VAL A 207 25.45 9.60 28.36
C VAL A 207 25.41 8.49 29.39
N PHE A 208 26.37 8.46 30.31
CA PHE A 208 26.35 7.56 31.47
C PHE A 208 25.63 8.25 32.63
N PHE A 209 24.91 7.51 33.45
CA PHE A 209 24.19 8.05 34.60
C PHE A 209 24.28 7.14 35.83
N THR A 210 24.14 7.73 37.02
CA THR A 210 24.00 7.01 38.30
C THR A 210 22.78 7.51 39.06
N ASN A 211 22.07 6.57 39.70
CA ASN A 211 20.84 6.83 40.46
C ASN A 211 19.81 7.63 39.65
N ALA A 212 19.47 7.14 38.45
CA ALA A 212 18.53 7.80 37.57
C ALA A 212 17.09 7.35 37.82
N ARG A 213 16.13 8.25 37.66
CA ARG A 213 14.69 7.99 37.68
C ARG A 213 14.02 8.72 36.53
N LEU A 214 13.10 8.04 35.86
CA LEU A 214 12.25 8.64 34.83
C LEU A 214 11.10 9.41 35.49
N TYR A 215 10.81 10.60 34.97
CA TYR A 215 9.67 11.42 35.34
C TYR A 215 8.82 11.66 34.10
N ILE A 216 7.50 11.49 34.22
CA ILE A 216 6.53 11.79 33.17
C ILE A 216 5.53 12.77 33.77
N LEU A 217 5.41 13.97 33.19
CA LEU A 217 4.60 15.07 33.73
C LEU A 217 4.92 15.35 35.22
N ASP A 218 6.21 15.36 35.56
CA ASP A 218 6.74 15.48 36.93
C ASP A 218 6.34 14.35 37.90
N ILE A 219 5.66 13.31 37.44
CA ILE A 219 5.34 12.12 38.24
C ILE A 219 6.52 11.15 38.17
N PRO A 220 7.12 10.78 39.32
CA PRO A 220 8.23 9.82 39.36
C PRO A 220 7.75 8.42 38.95
N TYR A 221 8.42 7.83 37.95
CA TYR A 221 8.23 6.43 37.62
C TYR A 221 8.78 5.55 38.77
N PRO A 222 8.13 4.41 39.11
CA PRO A 222 8.49 3.63 40.29
C PRO A 222 9.91 3.06 40.29
N LEU A 223 10.47 2.79 39.11
CA LEU A 223 11.80 2.18 38.96
C LEU A 223 12.92 3.22 39.08
N VAL A 224 13.90 2.93 39.94
CA VAL A 224 15.17 3.66 40.07
C VAL A 224 16.28 2.82 39.47
N PHE A 225 17.11 3.45 38.63
CA PHE A 225 18.23 2.82 37.96
C PHE A 225 19.54 3.23 38.66
N PRO A 226 20.22 2.33 39.39
CA PRO A 226 21.41 2.69 40.16
C PRO A 226 22.58 3.13 39.27
N PHE A 227 22.70 2.56 38.06
CA PHE A 227 23.66 2.98 37.04
C PHE A 227 23.17 2.55 35.65
N GLY A 228 23.60 3.26 34.61
CA GLY A 228 23.29 2.90 33.22
C GLY A 228 23.93 3.85 32.22
N TYR A 229 23.63 3.64 30.94
CA TYR A 229 24.02 4.56 29.88
C TYR A 229 22.95 4.66 28.79
N LEU A 230 22.84 5.85 28.20
CA LEU A 230 22.01 6.16 27.04
C LEU A 230 22.94 6.32 25.84
N PRO A 231 22.83 5.45 24.81
CA PRO A 231 23.52 5.69 23.55
C PRO A 231 22.85 6.86 22.82
N GLY A 232 23.65 7.75 22.27
CA GLY A 232 23.24 8.91 21.47
C GLY A 232 22.76 8.51 20.08
N LYS A 233 23.22 7.37 19.56
CA LYS A 233 22.68 6.71 18.36
C LYS A 233 21.92 5.45 18.77
N ILE A 234 20.63 5.41 18.47
CA ILE A 234 19.83 4.21 18.65
C ILE A 234 20.16 3.29 17.48
N ASP A 235 20.71 2.11 17.76
CA ASP A 235 20.75 1.06 16.76
C ASP A 235 19.31 0.77 16.31
N GLN A 236 19.01 0.91 15.02
CA GLN A 236 17.69 0.61 14.43
C GLN A 236 17.28 -0.87 14.59
N LYS A 237 18.16 -1.70 15.17
CA LYS A 237 18.12 -3.16 15.25
C LYS A 237 18.05 -3.62 16.71
N GLN A 238 16.98 -3.26 17.43
CA GLN A 238 16.80 -3.61 18.85
C GLN A 238 15.49 -4.36 19.08
N SER A 239 15.51 -5.28 20.05
CA SER A 239 14.35 -6.05 20.50
C SER A 239 13.65 -5.35 21.66
N GLY A 240 12.35 -5.58 21.86
CA GLY A 240 11.65 -4.96 22.97
C GLY A 240 10.15 -5.15 23.07
N LEU A 241 9.58 -4.63 24.16
CA LEU A 241 8.14 -4.71 24.43
C LEU A 241 7.33 -3.91 23.40
N LEU A 242 6.20 -4.50 22.99
CA LEU A 242 5.18 -3.84 22.19
C LEU A 242 4.35 -2.89 23.07
N GLN A 243 3.86 -1.81 22.46
CA GLN A 243 3.10 -0.77 23.17
C GLN A 243 1.65 -1.24 23.41
N PRO A 244 1.18 -1.37 24.66
CA PRO A 244 -0.20 -1.72 24.94
C PRO A 244 -1.17 -0.63 24.50
N THR A 245 -2.37 -1.04 24.08
CA THR A 245 -3.47 -0.15 23.68
C THR A 245 -4.74 -0.53 24.44
N TYR A 246 -5.45 0.45 25.00
CA TYR A 246 -6.71 0.21 25.70
C TYR A 246 -7.87 0.30 24.72
N VAL A 247 -8.72 -0.72 24.72
CA VAL A 247 -9.86 -0.77 23.81
C VAL A 247 -11.10 -1.19 24.59
N SER A 248 -12.22 -0.55 24.27
CA SER A 248 -13.55 -0.97 24.70
C SER A 248 -14.30 -1.49 23.48
N GLN A 249 -14.73 -2.76 23.56
CA GLN A 249 -15.48 -3.45 22.51
C GLN A 249 -16.80 -3.95 23.07
N ASN A 250 -17.91 -3.48 22.49
CA ASN A 250 -19.25 -3.95 22.83
C ASN A 250 -19.64 -5.24 22.07
N GLN A 251 -18.83 -5.66 21.08
CA GLN A 251 -19.09 -6.90 20.35
C GLN A 251 -18.81 -8.13 21.24
N ALA A 252 -19.77 -9.07 21.26
CA ALA A 252 -19.70 -10.33 22.01
C ALA A 252 -19.37 -10.17 23.50
N THR A 253 -19.81 -9.06 24.12
CA THR A 253 -19.57 -8.72 25.53
C THR A 253 -18.09 -8.81 25.95
N ARG A 254 -17.15 -8.57 25.02
CA ARG A 254 -15.70 -8.54 25.32
C ARG A 254 -15.36 -7.53 26.42
N GLY A 255 -16.05 -6.40 26.40
CA GLY A 255 -15.90 -5.34 27.40
C GLY A 255 -14.59 -4.57 27.19
N ILE A 256 -13.89 -4.32 28.29
CA ILE A 256 -12.64 -3.56 28.30
C ILE A 256 -11.48 -4.54 28.09
N GLY A 257 -10.54 -4.20 27.21
CA GLY A 257 -9.35 -5.01 26.98
C GLY A 257 -8.09 -4.19 26.83
N VAL A 258 -6.97 -4.88 26.99
CA VAL A 258 -5.64 -4.40 26.67
C VAL A 258 -5.13 -5.21 25.49
N GLN A 259 -4.89 -4.52 24.39
CA GLN A 259 -4.34 -5.09 23.16
C GLN A 259 -2.84 -4.83 23.06
N ASN A 260 -2.17 -5.62 22.21
CA ASN A 260 -0.77 -5.47 21.84
C ASN A 260 0.22 -5.63 23.02
N LEU A 261 -0.10 -6.52 23.97
CA LEU A 261 0.84 -6.94 25.00
C LEU A 261 1.80 -7.96 24.39
N GLY A 262 3.06 -7.60 24.19
CA GLY A 262 3.95 -8.53 23.49
C GLY A 262 5.40 -8.10 23.40
N TRP A 263 6.14 -8.83 22.58
CA TRP A 263 7.57 -8.66 22.39
C TRP A 263 7.92 -8.67 20.90
N PHE A 264 8.69 -7.68 20.47
CA PHE A 264 9.39 -7.60 19.19
C PHE A 264 10.81 -8.14 19.37
N GLN A 265 11.21 -9.08 18.53
CA GLN A 265 12.53 -9.69 18.54
C GLN A 265 13.25 -9.40 17.21
N TYR A 266 14.38 -8.73 17.29
CA TYR A 266 15.37 -8.69 16.22
C TYR A 266 16.32 -9.88 16.40
N PHE A 267 16.30 -10.84 15.47
CA PHE A 267 17.20 -12.01 15.53
C PHE A 267 18.51 -11.75 14.80
N ASN A 268 18.43 -11.24 13.57
CA ASN A 268 19.56 -10.85 12.73
C ASN A 268 19.09 -9.91 11.60
N ASP A 269 20.00 -9.52 10.71
CA ASP A 269 19.73 -8.60 9.60
C ASP A 269 18.71 -9.09 8.56
N TYR A 270 18.43 -10.40 8.57
CA TYR A 270 17.54 -11.04 7.62
C TYR A 270 16.24 -11.54 8.25
N LEU A 271 16.09 -11.50 9.58
CA LEU A 271 14.97 -12.10 10.30
C LEU A 271 14.59 -11.29 11.55
N VAL A 272 13.33 -10.86 11.59
CA VAL A 272 12.70 -10.23 12.75
C VAL A 272 11.36 -10.92 13.06
N GLY A 273 10.98 -10.95 14.33
CA GLY A 273 9.72 -11.52 14.79
C GLY A 273 9.02 -10.62 15.79
N GLN A 274 7.73 -10.80 15.96
CA GLN A 274 6.94 -10.22 17.04
C GLN A 274 5.84 -11.19 17.45
N ALA A 275 5.51 -11.20 18.73
CA ALA A 275 4.35 -11.92 19.25
C ALA A 275 3.61 -10.99 20.21
N SER A 276 2.28 -10.91 20.08
CA SER A 276 1.40 -10.09 20.90
C SER A 276 0.17 -10.88 21.34
N VAL A 277 -0.31 -10.59 22.53
CA VAL A 277 -1.59 -11.05 23.05
C VAL A 277 -2.49 -9.86 23.36
N ASP A 278 -3.75 -9.99 23.00
CA ASP A 278 -4.84 -9.12 23.41
C ASP A 278 -5.66 -9.86 24.46
N ILE A 279 -6.00 -9.21 25.56
CA ILE A 279 -6.76 -9.80 26.67
C ILE A 279 -7.91 -8.86 27.02
N PHE A 280 -9.11 -9.42 27.17
CA PHE A 280 -10.34 -8.69 27.48
C PHE A 280 -10.94 -9.14 28.83
N THR A 281 -11.75 -8.29 29.46
CA THR A 281 -12.42 -8.57 30.74
C THR A 281 -13.36 -9.77 30.67
N SER A 282 -13.94 -10.06 29.51
CA SER A 282 -14.73 -11.28 29.30
C SER A 282 -13.88 -12.56 29.35
N GLY A 283 -12.55 -12.42 29.29
CA GLY A 283 -11.59 -13.50 29.17
C GLY A 283 -11.45 -14.06 27.76
N THR A 284 -11.94 -13.32 26.75
CA THR A 284 -11.48 -13.46 25.38
C THR A 284 -9.99 -13.12 25.30
N PHE A 285 -9.23 -13.89 24.53
CA PHE A 285 -7.86 -13.54 24.18
C PHE A 285 -7.56 -13.79 22.71
N PHE A 286 -6.65 -12.99 22.16
CA PHE A 286 -6.17 -13.12 20.79
C PHE A 286 -4.65 -13.07 20.77
N LEU A 287 -4.02 -14.14 20.30
CA LEU A 287 -2.58 -14.25 20.06
C LEU A 287 -2.30 -13.98 18.58
N ASP A 288 -1.45 -13.01 18.29
CA ASP A 288 -0.95 -12.72 16.95
C ASP A 288 0.58 -12.79 16.95
N THR A 289 1.14 -13.61 16.06
CA THR A 289 2.59 -13.75 15.88
C THR A 289 2.92 -13.41 14.44
N SER A 290 3.91 -12.55 14.22
CA SER A 290 4.37 -12.22 12.87
C SER A 290 5.88 -12.29 12.77
N THR A 291 6.39 -12.96 11.75
CA THR A 291 7.80 -13.08 11.42
C THR A 291 8.03 -12.46 10.04
N ARG A 292 9.05 -11.63 9.90
CA ARG A 292 9.46 -11.07 8.60
C ARG A 292 10.89 -11.48 8.32
N TYR A 293 11.14 -11.91 7.11
CA TYR A 293 12.47 -12.26 6.65
C TYR A 293 12.76 -11.59 5.30
N SER A 294 13.99 -11.18 5.09
CA SER A 294 14.40 -10.55 3.84
C SER A 294 15.90 -10.67 3.65
N ASN A 295 16.31 -11.22 2.52
CA ASN A 295 17.67 -11.18 2.01
C ASN A 295 17.64 -10.52 0.63
N ARG A 296 18.40 -9.43 0.50
CA ARG A 296 18.43 -8.60 -0.70
C ARG A 296 18.74 -9.46 -1.93
N ASP A 297 17.99 -9.21 -3.00
CA ASP A 297 18.12 -9.86 -4.31
C ASP A 297 17.93 -11.39 -4.34
N ASN A 298 17.51 -12.01 -3.23
CA ASN A 298 17.28 -13.45 -3.14
C ASN A 298 15.84 -13.79 -2.73
N TYR A 299 15.42 -13.37 -1.53
CA TYR A 299 14.07 -13.69 -1.05
C TYR A 299 13.61 -12.70 0.00
N SER A 300 12.31 -12.49 0.09
CA SER A 300 11.66 -11.70 1.13
C SER A 300 10.28 -12.23 1.42
N GLY A 301 9.80 -12.04 2.66
CA GLY A 301 8.49 -12.52 3.03
C GLY A 301 8.12 -12.25 4.47
N SER A 302 6.90 -12.63 4.80
CA SER A 302 6.33 -12.53 6.13
C SER A 302 5.37 -13.68 6.40
N ILE A 303 5.42 -14.23 7.61
CA ILE A 303 4.50 -15.26 8.10
C ILE A 303 3.76 -14.65 9.29
N GLN A 304 2.44 -14.65 9.27
CA GLN A 304 1.58 -14.22 10.37
C GLN A 304 0.64 -15.35 10.76
N VAL A 305 0.58 -15.63 12.05
CA VAL A 305 -0.29 -16.65 12.65
C VAL A 305 -1.14 -15.99 13.71
N GLY A 306 -2.46 -16.11 13.57
CA GLY A 306 -3.44 -15.57 14.50
C GLY A 306 -4.25 -16.69 15.13
N TYR A 307 -4.42 -16.63 16.45
CA TYR A 307 -5.26 -17.54 17.21
C TYR A 307 -6.11 -16.75 18.20
N SER A 308 -7.43 -16.80 18.05
CA SER A 308 -8.38 -16.09 18.92
C SER A 308 -9.30 -17.09 19.58
N ARG A 309 -9.49 -16.96 20.90
CA ARG A 309 -10.48 -17.71 21.67
C ARG A 309 -11.39 -16.72 22.34
N GLU A 310 -12.63 -16.67 21.89
CA GLU A 310 -13.64 -15.73 22.34
C GLU A 310 -14.65 -16.40 23.27
N ARG A 311 -14.94 -15.71 24.38
CA ARG A 311 -16.01 -16.03 25.32
C ARG A 311 -16.62 -14.72 25.82
N GLY A 312 -17.95 -14.63 25.81
CA GLY A 312 -18.69 -13.42 26.21
C GLY A 312 -19.41 -13.51 27.55
N LEU A 313 -19.78 -14.73 27.96
CA LEU A 313 -20.57 -15.03 29.17
C LEU A 313 -19.76 -15.90 30.14
N GLU A 314 -20.27 -16.07 31.36
CA GLU A 314 -19.66 -16.99 32.33
C GLU A 314 -20.03 -18.44 31.99
N PRO A 315 -19.16 -19.43 32.27
CA PRO A 315 -19.47 -20.85 32.01
C PRO A 315 -20.75 -21.36 32.70
N THR A 316 -21.23 -20.64 33.71
CA THR A 316 -22.47 -20.91 34.45
C THR A 316 -23.73 -20.40 33.75
N ASP A 317 -23.60 -19.55 32.72
CA ASP A 317 -24.73 -18.98 32.00
C ASP A 317 -25.28 -19.97 30.95
N PRO A 318 -26.61 -20.09 30.78
CA PRO A 318 -27.23 -21.07 29.88
C PRO A 318 -26.90 -20.88 28.39
N ASN A 319 -26.36 -19.73 28.00
CA ASN A 319 -25.95 -19.41 26.62
C ASN A 319 -24.42 -19.31 26.45
N PHE A 320 -23.63 -19.89 27.36
CA PHE A 320 -22.18 -19.88 27.26
C PHE A 320 -21.69 -20.60 26.00
N THR A 321 -20.93 -19.90 25.17
CA THR A 321 -20.28 -20.47 23.99
C THR A 321 -18.82 -20.04 23.92
N ILE A 322 -17.96 -20.96 23.46
CA ILE A 322 -16.56 -20.70 23.18
C ILE A 322 -16.37 -20.79 21.68
N ASN A 323 -15.86 -19.72 21.09
CA ASN A 323 -15.56 -19.67 19.67
C ASN A 323 -14.05 -19.58 19.46
N THR A 324 -13.48 -20.50 18.68
CA THR A 324 -12.05 -20.51 18.36
C THR A 324 -11.86 -20.14 16.91
N GLN A 325 -11.00 -19.15 16.65
CA GLN A 325 -10.72 -18.65 15.31
C GLN A 325 -9.22 -18.73 15.04
N LYS A 326 -8.86 -19.10 13.81
CA LYS A 326 -7.46 -19.31 13.39
C LYS A 326 -7.19 -18.60 12.08
N ARG A 327 -5.98 -18.07 11.92
CA ARG A 327 -5.48 -17.46 10.68
C ARG A 327 -4.03 -17.82 10.45
N ILE A 328 -3.68 -18.12 9.21
CA ILE A 328 -2.31 -18.22 8.70
C ILE A 328 -2.24 -17.34 7.46
N ASN A 329 -1.35 -16.37 7.48
CA ASN A 329 -1.04 -15.52 6.34
C ASN A 329 0.45 -15.63 6.03
N ILE A 330 0.79 -16.05 4.81
CA ILE A 330 2.18 -16.18 4.35
C ILE A 330 2.31 -15.38 3.07
N SER A 331 3.20 -14.39 3.08
CA SER A 331 3.66 -13.69 1.90
C SER A 331 5.12 -14.05 1.66
N HIS A 332 5.48 -14.50 0.47
CA HIS A 332 6.83 -14.88 0.10
C HIS A 332 7.10 -14.47 -1.34
N ASN A 333 8.26 -13.88 -1.59
CA ASN A 333 8.79 -13.59 -2.90
C ASN A 333 10.25 -14.04 -2.94
N GLN A 334 10.61 -14.85 -3.94
CA GLN A 334 11.96 -15.35 -4.13
C GLN A 334 12.36 -15.17 -5.59
N ASP A 335 13.47 -14.47 -5.79
CA ASP A 335 14.10 -14.29 -7.09
C ASP A 335 15.25 -15.29 -7.17
N PHE A 336 15.11 -16.30 -8.03
CA PHE A 336 16.18 -17.28 -8.29
C PHE A 336 17.19 -16.72 -9.29
N SER A 337 16.74 -15.87 -10.20
CA SER A 337 17.53 -15.12 -11.18
C SER A 337 16.70 -13.95 -11.73
N PRO A 338 17.27 -13.01 -12.51
CA PRO A 338 16.48 -11.98 -13.23
C PRO A 338 15.40 -12.54 -14.17
N TYR A 339 15.45 -13.84 -14.44
CA TYR A 339 14.61 -14.57 -15.38
C TYR A 339 13.64 -15.53 -14.67
N ALA A 340 13.78 -15.76 -13.37
CA ALA A 340 13.05 -16.78 -12.63
C ALA A 340 12.63 -16.25 -11.25
N ASN A 341 11.33 -16.18 -10.99
CA ASN A 341 10.79 -15.78 -9.69
C ASN A 341 9.69 -16.72 -9.21
N MET A 342 9.53 -16.78 -7.89
CA MET A 342 8.43 -17.44 -7.21
C MET A 342 7.79 -16.47 -6.23
N SER A 343 6.47 -16.38 -6.25
CA SER A 343 5.70 -15.63 -5.29
C SER A 343 4.60 -16.50 -4.70
N ALA A 344 4.43 -16.45 -3.38
CA ALA A 344 3.35 -17.11 -2.67
C ALA A 344 2.62 -16.08 -1.79
N ASN A 345 1.30 -16.13 -1.83
CA ASN A 345 0.41 -15.38 -0.95
C ASN A 345 -0.65 -16.37 -0.46
N ILE A 346 -0.43 -16.96 0.71
CA ILE A 346 -1.30 -17.94 1.33
C ILE A 346 -2.09 -17.22 2.41
N ASN A 347 -3.42 -17.21 2.28
CA ASN A 347 -4.33 -16.67 3.28
C ASN A 347 -5.33 -17.76 3.61
N LEU A 348 -5.17 -18.38 4.78
CA LEU A 348 -6.06 -19.40 5.30
C LEU A 348 -6.61 -18.90 6.62
N ARG A 349 -7.93 -18.88 6.76
CA ARG A 349 -8.60 -18.43 7.98
C ARG A 349 -9.91 -19.17 8.20
N THR A 350 -10.37 -19.18 9.45
CA THR A 350 -11.75 -19.56 9.76
C THR A 350 -12.71 -18.46 9.31
N ALA A 351 -13.95 -18.83 8.96
CA ALA A 351 -14.97 -17.95 8.39
C ALA A 351 -15.16 -16.64 9.19
N ASP A 352 -15.27 -16.79 10.50
CA ASP A 352 -15.56 -15.73 11.45
C ASP A 352 -14.34 -14.90 11.88
N PHE A 353 -13.13 -15.26 11.44
CA PHE A 353 -11.90 -14.66 11.95
C PHE A 353 -11.88 -13.13 11.80
N ASN A 354 -12.12 -12.61 10.58
CA ASN A 354 -12.10 -11.17 10.34
C ASN A 354 -13.28 -10.46 11.02
N ARG A 355 -14.49 -11.05 10.96
CA ARG A 355 -15.70 -10.51 11.60
C ARG A 355 -15.53 -10.29 13.11
N ARG A 356 -14.66 -11.07 13.76
CA ARG A 356 -14.41 -11.01 15.21
C ARG A 356 -13.12 -10.29 15.59
N ASN A 357 -12.10 -10.26 14.74
CA ASN A 357 -10.77 -9.77 15.12
C ASN A 357 -10.28 -8.57 14.29
N SER A 358 -11.00 -8.13 13.25
CA SER A 358 -10.65 -6.94 12.48
C SER A 358 -11.48 -5.72 12.86
N PHE A 359 -10.83 -4.54 12.82
CA PHE A 359 -11.48 -3.24 12.93
C PHE A 359 -11.82 -2.62 11.57
N ASP A 360 -11.34 -3.21 10.48
CA ASP A 360 -11.61 -2.76 9.11
C ASP A 360 -12.97 -3.30 8.64
N ILE A 361 -13.84 -2.40 8.18
CA ILE A 361 -15.20 -2.73 7.74
C ILE A 361 -15.18 -3.63 6.49
N ASP A 362 -14.26 -3.36 5.55
CA ASP A 362 -14.14 -4.14 4.31
C ASP A 362 -13.64 -5.57 4.63
N GLU A 363 -12.67 -5.73 5.53
CA GLU A 363 -12.18 -7.06 5.95
C GLU A 363 -13.25 -7.87 6.68
N ARG A 364 -14.10 -7.23 7.48
CA ARG A 364 -15.19 -7.90 8.23
C ARG A 364 -16.31 -8.39 7.32
N ALA A 365 -16.58 -7.68 6.24
CA ALA A 365 -17.55 -8.07 5.22
C ALA A 365 -17.00 -9.12 4.24
N GLU A 366 -15.70 -9.41 4.30
CA GLU A 366 -15.04 -10.39 3.42
C GLU A 366 -15.48 -11.83 3.79
N VAL A 367 -16.28 -12.44 2.91
CA VAL A 367 -16.82 -13.80 3.05
C VAL A 367 -16.02 -14.85 2.30
N SER A 368 -14.91 -14.48 1.67
CA SER A 368 -14.03 -15.41 0.98
C SER A 368 -12.58 -15.23 1.40
N THR A 369 -11.77 -16.23 1.10
CA THR A 369 -10.33 -16.13 1.22
C THR A 369 -9.68 -16.79 0.01
N SER A 370 -8.53 -16.26 -0.41
CA SER A 370 -7.80 -16.82 -1.52
C SER A 370 -6.33 -16.97 -1.19
N SER A 371 -5.79 -18.13 -1.52
CA SER A 371 -4.36 -18.42 -1.48
C SER A 371 -3.84 -18.63 -2.90
N SER A 372 -2.60 -18.23 -3.18
CA SER A 372 -1.97 -18.44 -4.46
C SER A 372 -0.47 -18.66 -4.33
N ILE A 373 0.06 -19.50 -5.21
CA ILE A 373 1.48 -19.72 -5.40
C ILE A 373 1.73 -19.63 -6.90
N SER A 374 2.75 -18.90 -7.33
CA SER A 374 3.13 -18.81 -8.73
C SER A 374 4.63 -18.83 -8.89
N TYR A 375 5.10 -19.58 -9.87
CA TYR A 375 6.46 -19.55 -10.37
C TYR A 375 6.45 -19.10 -11.82
N ARG A 376 7.37 -18.21 -12.19
CA ARG A 376 7.51 -17.71 -13.56
C ARG A 376 8.95 -17.79 -13.99
N TYR A 377 9.15 -18.26 -15.21
CA TYR A 377 10.40 -18.30 -15.90
C TYR A 377 10.26 -17.62 -17.27
N ARG A 378 11.15 -16.68 -17.56
CA ARG A 378 11.23 -16.01 -18.85
C ARG A 378 12.59 -16.31 -19.46
N HIS A 379 12.62 -16.86 -20.67
CA HIS A 379 13.89 -17.10 -21.35
C HIS A 379 14.70 -15.78 -21.45
N PRO A 380 16.03 -15.77 -21.25
CA PRO A 380 16.84 -14.55 -21.25
C PRO A 380 16.68 -13.66 -22.49
N GLU A 381 16.54 -14.29 -23.66
CA GLU A 381 16.31 -13.61 -24.95
C GLU A 381 14.82 -13.33 -25.24
N ASN A 382 13.95 -13.59 -24.26
CA ASN A 382 12.51 -13.44 -24.37
C ASN A 382 11.86 -14.28 -25.50
N VAL A 383 12.45 -15.44 -25.82
CA VAL A 383 11.95 -16.34 -26.88
C VAL A 383 10.69 -17.09 -26.43
N TYR A 384 10.62 -17.45 -25.15
CA TYR A 384 9.45 -18.06 -24.55
C TYR A 384 9.31 -17.64 -23.08
N ASN A 385 8.10 -17.80 -22.56
CA ASN A 385 7.83 -17.72 -21.14
C ASN A 385 7.10 -19.00 -20.69
N PHE A 386 7.36 -19.34 -19.43
CA PHE A 386 6.73 -20.44 -18.73
C PHE A 386 6.26 -19.91 -17.38
N SER A 387 5.05 -20.27 -17.00
CA SER A 387 4.53 -19.98 -15.67
C SER A 387 3.75 -21.17 -15.17
N ILE A 388 3.83 -21.43 -13.87
CA ILE A 388 3.01 -22.42 -13.19
C ILE A 388 2.43 -21.78 -11.94
N SER A 389 1.15 -21.95 -11.72
CA SER A 389 0.47 -21.39 -10.57
C SER A 389 -0.53 -22.35 -9.97
N ALA A 390 -0.79 -22.20 -8.67
CA ALA A 390 -1.92 -22.81 -8.00
C ALA A 390 -2.65 -21.72 -7.23
N ARG A 391 -3.98 -21.74 -7.29
CA ARG A 391 -4.86 -20.80 -6.63
C ARG A 391 -5.98 -21.55 -5.93
N GLN A 392 -6.10 -21.31 -4.63
CA GLN A 392 -7.20 -21.77 -3.81
C GLN A 392 -8.12 -20.58 -3.52
N ASN A 393 -9.43 -20.78 -3.61
CA ASN A 393 -10.46 -19.82 -3.24
C ASN A 393 -11.52 -20.54 -2.42
N GLN A 394 -11.80 -20.06 -1.21
CA GLN A 394 -12.84 -20.59 -0.34
C GLN A 394 -13.88 -19.52 -0.07
N ASN A 395 -15.15 -19.90 -0.22
CA ASN A 395 -16.30 -19.08 0.14
C ASN A 395 -16.90 -19.62 1.43
N PHE A 396 -16.91 -18.80 2.47
CA PHE A 396 -17.37 -19.18 3.80
C PHE A 396 -18.90 -19.19 3.90
N ASN A 397 -19.64 -18.53 3.00
CA ASN A 397 -21.11 -18.50 3.07
C ASN A 397 -21.76 -19.86 2.76
N ASN A 398 -21.13 -20.66 1.91
CA ASN A 398 -21.63 -21.97 1.49
C ASN A 398 -20.58 -23.08 1.63
N ASN A 399 -19.50 -22.81 2.36
CA ASN A 399 -18.38 -23.72 2.60
C ASN A 399 -17.76 -24.34 1.33
N THR A 400 -17.89 -23.66 0.18
CA THR A 400 -17.31 -24.15 -1.09
C THR A 400 -15.84 -23.78 -1.17
N THR A 401 -15.03 -24.69 -1.71
CA THR A 401 -13.61 -24.44 -1.97
C THR A 401 -13.26 -24.90 -3.38
N ARG A 402 -12.60 -24.01 -4.13
CA ARG A 402 -12.05 -24.32 -5.45
C ARG A 402 -10.53 -24.19 -5.40
N LEU A 403 -9.84 -25.23 -5.84
CA LEU A 403 -8.39 -25.23 -6.06
C LEU A 403 -8.16 -25.40 -7.56
N SER A 404 -7.75 -24.33 -8.21
CA SER A 404 -7.28 -24.35 -9.60
C SER A 404 -5.76 -24.43 -9.56
N GLY A 405 -5.20 -25.54 -10.01
CA GLY A 405 -3.77 -25.77 -9.95
C GLY A 405 -3.38 -27.24 -9.86
N PRO A 406 -2.18 -27.61 -10.35
CA PRO A 406 -1.22 -26.73 -11.02
C PRO A 406 -1.71 -26.30 -12.41
N ASP A 407 -1.70 -24.99 -12.65
CA ASP A 407 -2.03 -24.38 -13.93
C ASP A 407 -0.72 -23.94 -14.57
N ALA A 408 -0.32 -24.59 -15.66
CA ALA A 408 0.93 -24.29 -16.34
C ALA A 408 0.65 -23.63 -17.68
N ASN A 409 1.22 -22.45 -17.90
CA ASN A 409 1.13 -21.73 -19.17
C ASN A 409 2.52 -21.61 -19.79
N PHE A 410 2.64 -22.01 -21.04
CA PHE A 410 3.82 -21.84 -21.85
C PHE A 410 3.44 -21.04 -23.08
N SER A 411 4.12 -19.92 -23.35
CA SER A 411 3.89 -19.16 -24.58
C SER A 411 5.20 -18.79 -25.26
N LEU A 412 5.20 -18.97 -26.58
CA LEU A 412 6.29 -18.53 -27.45
C LEU A 412 6.12 -17.05 -27.78
N LYS A 413 7.23 -16.35 -27.96
CA LYS A 413 7.21 -14.99 -28.53
C LYS A 413 6.62 -15.08 -29.94
N GLN A 414 5.69 -14.17 -30.23
CA GLN A 414 5.15 -14.01 -31.58
C GLN A 414 6.30 -13.78 -32.55
N PHE A 415 6.28 -14.53 -33.65
CA PHE A 415 7.30 -14.45 -34.70
C PHE A 415 6.62 -14.36 -36.06
N SER A 416 7.30 -13.70 -37.00
CA SER A 416 6.85 -13.54 -38.37
C SER A 416 7.72 -14.39 -39.29
N PRO A 417 7.29 -15.60 -39.69
CA PRO A 417 8.16 -16.58 -40.36
C PRO A 417 8.68 -16.11 -41.73
N PHE A 418 8.05 -15.10 -42.33
CA PHE A 418 8.43 -14.56 -43.64
C PHE A 418 8.95 -13.13 -43.56
N GLU A 419 9.18 -12.59 -42.37
CA GLU A 419 9.77 -11.26 -42.22
C GLU A 419 11.20 -11.27 -42.76
N SER A 420 11.51 -10.31 -43.65
CA SER A 420 12.84 -10.18 -44.23
C SER A 420 13.83 -9.54 -43.24
N ASP A 421 15.12 -9.90 -43.35
CA ASP A 421 16.20 -9.34 -42.51
C ASP A 421 16.41 -7.81 -42.71
N ARG A 422 15.70 -7.19 -43.65
CA ARG A 422 15.71 -5.75 -43.93
C ARG A 422 14.33 -5.13 -43.61
N PRO A 423 13.94 -5.03 -42.33
CA PRO A 423 12.65 -4.50 -41.95
C PRO A 423 12.47 -3.05 -42.44
N GLY A 424 11.33 -2.77 -43.09
CA GLY A 424 10.91 -1.40 -43.44
C GLY A 424 11.25 -0.91 -44.85
N SER A 425 11.61 -1.77 -45.80
CA SER A 425 11.68 -1.35 -47.21
C SER A 425 10.29 -0.93 -47.72
N GLU A 426 10.20 0.19 -48.43
CA GLU A 426 9.01 0.54 -49.20
C GLU A 426 8.67 -0.63 -50.14
N GLY A 427 7.57 -1.33 -49.87
CA GLY A 427 7.14 -2.51 -50.64
C GLY A 427 7.20 -3.87 -49.90
N ALA A 428 7.33 -3.90 -48.57
CA ALA A 428 7.19 -5.14 -47.79
C ALA A 428 5.91 -5.90 -48.21
N ALA A 429 6.06 -7.17 -48.60
CA ALA A 429 4.95 -7.94 -49.11
C ALA A 429 3.93 -8.24 -48.00
N TRP A 430 2.66 -8.42 -48.36
CA TRP A 430 1.59 -8.68 -47.39
C TRP A 430 1.87 -9.94 -46.52
N TYR A 431 2.61 -10.92 -47.05
CA TYR A 431 2.97 -12.14 -46.33
C TYR A 431 4.08 -11.92 -45.29
N GLU A 432 4.87 -10.85 -45.38
CA GLU A 432 5.90 -10.51 -44.38
C GLU A 432 5.27 -10.06 -43.06
N ASN A 433 4.00 -9.62 -43.11
CA ASN A 433 3.19 -9.27 -41.94
C ASN A 433 2.40 -10.45 -41.36
N ILE A 434 2.66 -11.67 -41.82
CA ILE A 434 2.10 -12.88 -41.21
C ILE A 434 2.83 -13.12 -39.91
N SER A 435 2.08 -13.16 -38.82
CA SER A 435 2.64 -13.46 -37.51
C SER A 435 1.91 -14.62 -36.86
N ILE A 436 2.70 -15.48 -36.22
CA ILE A 436 2.22 -16.67 -35.54
C ILE A 436 2.42 -16.49 -34.04
N ARG A 437 1.38 -16.76 -33.27
CA ARG A 437 1.41 -16.90 -31.81
C ARG A 437 1.10 -18.35 -31.45
N TYR A 438 1.85 -18.91 -30.52
CA TYR A 438 1.62 -20.26 -30.02
C TYR A 438 1.66 -20.28 -28.50
N GLN A 439 0.60 -20.83 -27.91
CA GLN A 439 0.41 -20.90 -26.47
C GLN A 439 -0.11 -22.28 -26.07
N ASN A 440 0.35 -22.74 -24.91
CA ASN A 440 -0.10 -23.98 -24.29
C ASN A 440 -0.54 -23.66 -22.87
N SER A 441 -1.65 -24.24 -22.46
CA SER A 441 -2.17 -24.16 -21.11
C SER A 441 -2.56 -25.54 -20.62
N PHE A 442 -1.94 -25.99 -19.54
CA PHE A 442 -2.42 -27.10 -18.72
C PHE A 442 -3.23 -26.51 -17.56
N GLN A 443 -4.41 -27.05 -17.30
CA GLN A 443 -5.25 -26.64 -16.19
C GLN A 443 -5.66 -27.85 -15.38
N SER A 444 -5.68 -27.68 -14.06
CA SER A 444 -6.15 -28.66 -13.09
C SER A 444 -7.19 -27.99 -12.20
N ASP A 445 -8.29 -28.67 -11.91
CA ASP A 445 -9.35 -28.13 -11.07
C ASP A 445 -9.85 -29.19 -10.08
N PHE A 446 -9.90 -28.78 -8.82
CA PHE A 446 -10.56 -29.47 -7.73
C PHE A 446 -11.65 -28.56 -7.19
N SER A 447 -12.89 -29.06 -7.14
CA SER A 447 -14.03 -28.30 -6.61
C SER A 447 -14.70 -29.07 -5.49
N TYR A 448 -14.63 -28.53 -4.29
CA TYR A 448 -15.31 -29.04 -3.11
C TYR A 448 -16.58 -28.25 -2.85
N GLN A 449 -17.73 -28.92 -3.00
CA GLN A 449 -19.04 -28.37 -2.67
C GLN A 449 -19.79 -29.41 -1.82
N PRO A 450 -19.81 -29.26 -0.49
CA PRO A 450 -20.47 -30.23 0.38
C PRO A 450 -21.99 -30.20 0.20
N ILE A 451 -22.62 -31.37 0.28
CA ILE A 451 -24.10 -31.52 0.18
C ILE A 451 -24.80 -30.76 1.33
N ALA A 452 -24.23 -30.85 2.53
CA ALA A 452 -24.72 -30.18 3.74
C ALA A 452 -23.71 -29.09 4.16
N ALA A 453 -23.75 -27.93 3.49
CA ALA A 453 -22.76 -26.86 3.69
C ALA A 453 -22.62 -26.39 5.15
N ASP A 454 -23.74 -26.26 5.85
CA ASP A 454 -23.80 -25.73 7.22
C ASP A 454 -23.38 -26.76 8.29
N SER A 455 -23.42 -28.05 7.96
CA SER A 455 -23.13 -29.15 8.88
C SER A 455 -22.11 -30.15 8.32
N ALA A 456 -21.26 -29.71 7.41
CA ALA A 456 -20.26 -30.56 6.77
C ALA A 456 -19.23 -31.05 7.82
N GLU A 457 -19.22 -32.35 8.09
CA GLU A 457 -18.25 -32.97 9.00
C GLU A 457 -16.87 -33.10 8.34
N ILE A 458 -16.85 -33.41 7.04
CA ILE A 458 -15.64 -33.51 6.23
C ILE A 458 -15.24 -32.10 5.80
N ASN A 459 -13.95 -31.78 5.94
CA ASN A 459 -13.41 -30.51 5.45
C ASN A 459 -12.80 -30.67 4.05
N TRP A 460 -12.69 -29.57 3.31
CA TRP A 460 -12.18 -29.58 1.93
C TRP A 460 -10.75 -30.13 1.82
N PHE A 461 -9.94 -29.98 2.87
CA PHE A 461 -8.54 -30.43 2.85
C PHE A 461 -8.46 -31.96 2.97
N GLU A 462 -9.31 -32.58 3.78
CA GLU A 462 -9.47 -34.04 3.82
C GLU A 462 -10.02 -34.56 2.50
N ALA A 463 -11.04 -33.91 1.95
CA ALA A 463 -11.61 -34.27 0.67
C ALA A 463 -10.60 -34.16 -0.48
N LEU A 464 -9.67 -33.19 -0.44
CA LEU A 464 -8.60 -33.05 -1.43
C LEU A 464 -7.65 -34.25 -1.44
N LEU A 465 -7.33 -34.81 -0.26
CA LEU A 465 -6.35 -35.89 -0.16
C LEU A 465 -6.97 -37.28 -0.34
N ASP A 466 -8.27 -37.43 -0.09
CA ASP A 466 -8.97 -38.72 -0.11
C ASP A 466 -10.20 -38.70 -1.05
N PRO A 467 -10.14 -39.40 -2.20
CA PRO A 467 -11.26 -39.48 -3.14
C PRO A 467 -12.56 -40.08 -2.55
N SER A 468 -12.47 -40.94 -1.55
CA SER A 468 -13.64 -41.55 -0.91
C SER A 468 -14.36 -40.53 -0.04
N LYS A 469 -13.60 -39.76 0.76
CA LYS A 469 -14.16 -38.65 1.56
C LYS A 469 -14.72 -37.54 0.68
N TYR A 470 -14.08 -37.26 -0.45
CA TYR A 470 -14.63 -36.34 -1.45
C TYR A 470 -16.03 -36.78 -1.87
N ARG A 471 -16.18 -38.02 -2.31
CA ARG A 471 -17.46 -38.59 -2.76
C ARG A 471 -18.52 -38.59 -1.67
N GLU A 472 -18.15 -38.94 -0.44
CA GLU A 472 -19.06 -38.89 0.70
C GLU A 472 -19.56 -37.47 0.97
N ALA A 473 -18.67 -36.48 0.91
CA ALA A 473 -18.99 -35.09 1.21
C ALA A 473 -19.78 -34.39 0.09
N THR A 474 -19.46 -34.67 -1.18
CA THR A 474 -19.99 -33.93 -2.34
C THR A 474 -21.02 -34.72 -3.15
N GLY A 475 -21.04 -36.05 -3.02
CA GLY A 475 -21.81 -36.93 -3.91
C GLY A 475 -21.23 -37.04 -5.33
N ASP A 476 -20.06 -36.45 -5.59
CA ASP A 476 -19.41 -36.43 -6.90
C ASP A 476 -18.25 -37.44 -6.96
N ASN A 477 -18.10 -38.10 -8.10
CA ASN A 477 -17.01 -39.03 -8.38
C ASN A 477 -15.80 -38.35 -9.05
N ASP A 478 -15.98 -37.15 -9.60
CA ASP A 478 -14.97 -36.39 -10.34
C ASP A 478 -14.05 -35.62 -9.40
N HIS A 479 -13.22 -36.35 -8.65
CA HIS A 479 -12.33 -35.77 -7.63
C HIS A 479 -11.39 -34.69 -8.21
N TYR A 480 -10.81 -34.92 -9.39
CA TYR A 480 -9.95 -33.97 -10.07
C TYR A 480 -10.26 -33.91 -11.56
N LYS A 481 -10.14 -32.72 -12.13
CA LYS A 481 -10.30 -32.46 -13.56
C LYS A 481 -9.00 -31.90 -14.12
N TYR A 482 -8.54 -32.45 -15.24
CA TYR A 482 -7.29 -32.03 -15.87
C TYR A 482 -7.48 -31.90 -17.37
N GLY A 483 -6.79 -30.96 -17.98
CA GLY A 483 -6.81 -30.80 -19.42
C GLY A 483 -5.59 -30.06 -19.91
N PHE A 484 -5.28 -30.27 -21.18
CA PHE A 484 -4.26 -29.53 -21.89
C PHE A 484 -4.86 -28.87 -23.12
N ARG A 485 -4.67 -27.57 -23.27
CA ARG A 485 -5.15 -26.77 -24.40
C ARG A 485 -3.96 -26.14 -25.12
N GLN A 486 -3.93 -26.30 -26.43
CA GLN A 486 -2.93 -25.73 -27.32
C GLN A 486 -3.63 -24.75 -28.25
N GLU A 487 -3.06 -23.57 -28.42
CA GLU A 487 -3.64 -22.49 -29.21
C GLU A 487 -2.56 -21.98 -30.17
N ALA A 488 -2.90 -21.96 -31.46
CA ALA A 488 -2.09 -21.37 -32.51
C ALA A 488 -2.92 -20.31 -33.22
N ASP A 489 -2.47 -19.06 -33.15
CA ASP A 489 -3.10 -17.95 -33.85
C ASP A 489 -2.21 -17.49 -34.99
N ILE A 490 -2.82 -17.29 -36.15
CA ILE A 490 -2.18 -16.71 -37.31
C ILE A 490 -2.91 -15.41 -37.62
N SER A 491 -2.19 -14.30 -37.64
CA SER A 491 -2.75 -13.00 -38.03
C SER A 491 -2.04 -12.45 -39.25
N PHE A 492 -2.84 -11.88 -40.15
CA PHE A 492 -2.43 -11.28 -41.41
C PHE A 492 -2.72 -9.78 -41.33
N GLY A 493 -1.70 -8.97 -41.04
CA GLY A 493 -1.83 -7.52 -40.98
C GLY A 493 -1.79 -6.86 -42.36
N ASN A 494 -2.58 -5.80 -42.54
CA ASN A 494 -2.51 -4.90 -43.68
C ASN A 494 -2.57 -5.60 -45.06
N LEU A 495 -3.58 -6.45 -45.26
CA LEU A 495 -3.84 -7.17 -46.51
C LEU A 495 -4.06 -6.24 -47.73
N LEU A 496 -4.46 -4.98 -47.47
CA LEU A 496 -4.57 -3.94 -48.48
C LEU A 496 -3.46 -2.90 -48.30
N PRO A 497 -2.74 -2.51 -49.37
CA PRO A 497 -1.76 -1.43 -49.34
C PRO A 497 -2.46 -0.05 -49.35
N SER A 498 -3.26 0.24 -48.31
CA SER A 498 -4.00 1.49 -48.17
C SER A 498 -3.63 2.21 -46.87
N ARG A 499 -3.55 3.54 -46.92
CA ARG A 499 -3.34 4.40 -45.74
C ARG A 499 -4.64 4.75 -45.01
N PHE A 500 -5.80 4.51 -45.64
CA PHE A 500 -7.12 4.93 -45.14
C PHE A 500 -7.96 3.77 -44.62
N ILE A 501 -7.76 2.58 -45.18
CA ILE A 501 -8.49 1.36 -44.83
C ILE A 501 -7.47 0.34 -44.39
N ASN A 502 -7.63 -0.16 -43.17
CA ASN A 502 -6.88 -1.31 -42.69
C ASN A 502 -7.76 -2.55 -42.84
N LEU A 503 -7.32 -3.49 -43.67
CA LEU A 503 -7.91 -4.82 -43.80
C LEU A 503 -6.94 -5.85 -43.22
N SER A 504 -7.42 -6.66 -42.29
CA SER A 504 -6.64 -7.74 -41.67
C SER A 504 -7.46 -9.02 -41.60
N ALA A 505 -6.80 -10.16 -41.70
CA ALA A 505 -7.41 -11.45 -41.45
C ALA A 505 -6.77 -12.14 -40.25
N SER A 506 -7.47 -13.08 -39.65
CA SER A 506 -6.98 -13.91 -38.57
C SER A 506 -7.55 -15.32 -38.70
N GLY A 507 -6.80 -16.30 -38.21
CA GLY A 507 -7.28 -17.65 -37.98
C GLY A 507 -6.77 -18.15 -36.65
N ASP A 508 -7.63 -18.76 -35.87
CA ASP A 508 -7.30 -19.45 -34.63
C ASP A 508 -7.50 -20.95 -34.81
N TYR A 509 -6.61 -21.72 -34.20
CA TYR A 509 -6.73 -23.17 -34.08
C TYR A 509 -6.43 -23.56 -32.64
N THR A 510 -7.40 -24.20 -32.01
CA THR A 510 -7.31 -24.68 -30.63
C THR A 510 -7.48 -26.19 -30.59
N GLU A 511 -6.58 -26.87 -29.89
CA GLU A 511 -6.66 -28.31 -29.64
C GLU A 511 -6.71 -28.60 -28.13
N TYR A 512 -7.71 -29.36 -27.71
CA TYR A 512 -7.94 -29.81 -26.35
C TYR A 512 -7.58 -31.27 -26.20
N TRP A 513 -6.86 -31.62 -25.16
CA TRP A 513 -6.52 -32.99 -24.78
C TRP A 513 -7.03 -33.29 -23.38
N TYR A 514 -7.80 -34.37 -23.26
CA TYR A 514 -8.39 -34.81 -22.01
C TYR A 514 -8.07 -36.28 -21.72
N PRO A 515 -7.78 -36.64 -20.46
CA PRO A 515 -7.59 -38.02 -20.04
C PRO A 515 -8.92 -38.75 -19.76
N THR A 516 -10.03 -38.02 -19.81
CA THR A 516 -11.38 -38.50 -19.55
C THR A 516 -12.37 -37.87 -20.53
N SER A 517 -13.51 -38.53 -20.68
CA SER A 517 -14.72 -37.95 -21.27
C SER A 517 -15.93 -38.56 -20.59
N ILE A 518 -17.13 -38.04 -20.84
CA ILE A 518 -18.36 -38.59 -20.27
C ILE A 518 -19.17 -39.37 -21.31
N ARG A 519 -19.94 -40.35 -20.84
CA ARG A 519 -21.00 -41.00 -21.60
C ARG A 519 -22.26 -41.00 -20.73
N ARG A 520 -23.40 -40.71 -21.34
CA ARG A 520 -24.70 -40.76 -20.69
C ARG A 520 -25.54 -41.90 -21.24
N SER A 521 -26.26 -42.55 -20.36
CA SER A 521 -27.26 -43.57 -20.66
C SER A 521 -28.54 -43.28 -19.88
N PHE A 522 -29.68 -43.56 -20.49
CA PHE A 522 -30.96 -43.48 -19.82
C PHE A 522 -31.25 -44.82 -19.14
N ASN A 523 -31.61 -44.77 -17.85
CA ASN A 523 -32.05 -45.95 -17.11
C ASN A 523 -33.58 -45.91 -17.02
N GLU A 524 -34.23 -46.87 -17.69
CA GLU A 524 -35.70 -46.96 -17.76
C GLU A 524 -36.35 -47.31 -16.40
N GLU A 525 -35.64 -48.04 -15.53
CA GLU A 525 -36.16 -48.46 -14.22
C GLU A 525 -36.25 -47.29 -13.23
N THR A 526 -35.26 -46.40 -13.26
CA THR A 526 -35.18 -45.23 -12.36
C THR A 526 -35.72 -43.95 -13.01
N ASN A 527 -36.00 -43.99 -14.32
CA ASN A 527 -36.38 -42.84 -15.15
C ASN A 527 -35.38 -41.67 -15.01
N GLN A 528 -34.08 -41.99 -14.97
CA GLN A 528 -32.99 -41.02 -14.76
C GLN A 528 -31.87 -41.22 -15.78
N ILE A 529 -31.16 -40.12 -16.07
CA ILE A 529 -29.96 -40.13 -16.91
C ILE A 529 -28.76 -40.43 -16.02
N GLU A 530 -28.10 -41.54 -16.27
CA GLU A 530 -26.85 -41.91 -15.61
C GLU A 530 -25.67 -41.37 -16.41
N THR A 531 -24.76 -40.66 -15.74
CA THR A 531 -23.52 -40.16 -16.35
C THR A 531 -22.35 -41.00 -15.87
N ARG A 532 -21.64 -41.63 -16.81
CA ARG A 532 -20.44 -42.43 -16.56
C ARG A 532 -19.22 -41.74 -17.13
N GLN A 533 -18.20 -41.53 -16.29
CA GLN A 533 -16.89 -41.09 -16.73
C GLN A 533 -16.15 -42.25 -17.41
N VAL A 534 -15.62 -41.99 -18.60
CA VAL A 534 -14.80 -42.92 -19.39
C VAL A 534 -13.37 -42.41 -19.39
N ARG A 535 -12.45 -43.22 -18.85
CA ARG A 535 -11.02 -42.91 -18.85
C ARG A 535 -10.41 -43.31 -20.19
N GLY A 536 -9.71 -42.38 -20.83
CA GLY A 536 -9.13 -42.55 -22.15
C GLY A 536 -8.67 -41.21 -22.71
N PHE A 537 -7.68 -41.23 -23.60
CA PHE A 537 -7.23 -40.01 -24.27
C PHE A 537 -8.24 -39.60 -25.34
N GLU A 538 -8.85 -38.44 -25.15
CA GLU A 538 -9.80 -37.84 -26.09
C GLU A 538 -9.29 -36.46 -26.48
N ALA A 539 -9.38 -36.12 -27.77
CA ALA A 539 -8.91 -34.86 -28.30
C ALA A 539 -10.01 -34.15 -29.08
N ALA A 540 -10.09 -32.83 -28.91
CA ALA A 540 -11.04 -31.99 -29.65
C ALA A 540 -10.30 -30.83 -30.32
N ARG A 541 -10.74 -30.48 -31.53
CA ARG A 541 -10.19 -29.40 -32.35
C ARG A 541 -11.26 -28.38 -32.62
N GLU A 542 -10.90 -27.13 -32.44
CA GLU A 542 -11.71 -25.94 -32.69
C GLU A 542 -10.90 -24.98 -33.54
N PHE A 543 -11.56 -24.27 -34.44
CA PHE A 543 -10.92 -23.26 -35.27
C PHE A 543 -11.93 -22.24 -35.75
N SER A 544 -11.48 -21.01 -35.89
CA SER A 544 -12.28 -19.93 -36.44
C SER A 544 -11.44 -19.07 -37.39
N ALA A 545 -12.13 -18.31 -38.25
CA ALA A 545 -11.51 -17.39 -39.18
C ALA A 545 -12.19 -16.03 -39.10
N GLY A 546 -11.39 -14.97 -39.20
CA GLY A 546 -11.85 -13.59 -39.09
C GLY A 546 -11.31 -12.72 -40.22
N LEU A 547 -12.12 -11.76 -40.65
CA LEU A 547 -11.73 -10.67 -41.56
C LEU A 547 -12.24 -9.36 -40.99
N SER A 548 -11.35 -8.42 -40.69
CA SER A 548 -11.70 -7.13 -40.11
C SER A 548 -11.25 -5.97 -40.99
N MET A 549 -12.14 -5.02 -41.21
CA MET A 549 -11.91 -3.78 -41.92
C MET A 549 -12.15 -2.60 -40.98
N SER A 550 -11.22 -1.65 -40.91
CA SER A 550 -11.37 -0.44 -40.11
C SER A 550 -10.86 0.80 -40.84
N THR A 551 -11.44 1.96 -40.49
CA THR A 551 -11.00 3.27 -40.99
C THR A 551 -11.15 4.33 -39.91
N THR A 552 -10.54 5.50 -40.10
CA THR A 552 -10.69 6.66 -39.21
C THR A 552 -11.07 7.88 -40.04
N VAL A 553 -12.21 8.49 -39.68
CA VAL A 553 -12.74 9.70 -40.32
C VAL A 553 -12.67 10.85 -39.32
N TYR A 554 -12.18 12.00 -39.77
CA TYR A 554 -12.08 13.21 -38.96
C TYR A 554 -13.07 14.27 -39.46
N GLY A 555 -13.95 14.73 -38.58
CA GLY A 555 -14.80 15.89 -38.80
C GLY A 555 -14.32 17.07 -37.95
N ILE A 556 -14.13 18.25 -38.55
CA ILE A 556 -13.71 19.46 -37.85
C ILE A 556 -14.72 20.57 -38.15
N VAL A 557 -15.29 21.17 -37.11
CA VAL A 557 -16.24 22.28 -37.19
C VAL A 557 -15.67 23.48 -36.44
N ASN A 558 -15.40 24.57 -37.16
CA ASN A 558 -14.83 25.79 -36.60
C ASN A 558 -15.92 26.72 -36.04
N SER A 559 -16.67 26.23 -35.06
CA SER A 559 -17.65 27.02 -34.31
C SER A 559 -17.11 27.45 -32.94
N LYS A 560 -17.67 28.52 -32.38
CA LYS A 560 -17.31 29.06 -31.08
C LYS A 560 -18.51 29.02 -30.14
N ILE A 561 -18.35 28.36 -29.00
CA ILE A 561 -19.35 28.28 -27.93
C ILE A 561 -18.65 28.61 -26.61
N GLY A 562 -18.86 29.83 -26.10
CA GLY A 562 -18.20 30.31 -24.89
C GLY A 562 -16.67 30.35 -25.03
N ASN A 563 -15.97 29.64 -24.16
CA ASN A 563 -14.50 29.50 -24.18
C ASN A 563 -14.02 28.30 -25.01
N LEU A 564 -14.92 27.60 -25.70
CA LEU A 564 -14.57 26.51 -26.61
C LEU A 564 -14.64 27.02 -28.06
N GLU A 565 -13.56 26.84 -28.80
CA GLU A 565 -13.41 27.17 -30.21
C GLU A 565 -12.98 25.89 -30.95
N GLY A 566 -13.56 25.59 -32.11
CA GLY A 566 -13.14 24.45 -32.93
C GLY A 566 -13.45 23.09 -32.29
N PHE A 567 -14.42 22.39 -32.86
CA PHE A 567 -14.85 21.06 -32.42
C PHE A 567 -14.31 20.02 -33.39
N ARG A 568 -13.67 18.97 -32.87
CA ARG A 568 -13.20 17.83 -33.64
C ARG A 568 -13.98 16.58 -33.20
N HIS A 569 -14.58 15.90 -34.16
CA HIS A 569 -15.16 14.58 -34.00
C HIS A 569 -14.28 13.58 -34.75
N THR A 570 -13.73 12.60 -34.04
CA THR A 570 -13.02 11.47 -34.65
C THR A 570 -13.94 10.26 -34.62
N LEU A 571 -14.28 9.76 -35.80
CA LEU A 571 -15.11 8.58 -36.01
C LEU A 571 -14.23 7.41 -36.42
N ARG A 572 -14.33 6.26 -35.74
CA ARG A 572 -13.59 5.05 -36.05
C ARG A 572 -14.55 3.88 -36.25
N PRO A 573 -15.15 3.75 -37.44
CA PRO A 573 -15.96 2.60 -37.77
C PRO A 573 -15.05 1.38 -38.02
N SER A 574 -15.52 0.22 -37.59
CA SER A 574 -14.90 -1.08 -37.85
C SER A 574 -15.97 -2.12 -38.12
N LEU A 575 -15.72 -2.96 -39.11
CA LEU A 575 -16.57 -4.06 -39.54
C LEU A 575 -15.74 -5.34 -39.47
N SER A 576 -16.21 -6.35 -38.76
CA SER A 576 -15.49 -7.62 -38.60
C SER A 576 -16.41 -8.79 -38.92
N PHE A 577 -16.06 -9.57 -39.93
CA PHE A 577 -16.69 -10.85 -40.23
C PHE A 577 -15.94 -11.96 -39.51
N SER A 578 -16.68 -12.87 -38.87
CA SER A 578 -16.14 -14.04 -38.18
C SER A 578 -16.91 -15.29 -38.56
N TYR A 579 -16.18 -16.38 -38.74
CA TYR A 579 -16.71 -17.69 -39.12
C TYR A 579 -16.20 -18.77 -38.16
N SER A 580 -17.13 -19.55 -37.61
CA SER A 580 -16.87 -20.77 -36.86
C SER A 580 -17.79 -21.88 -37.36
N PRO A 581 -17.28 -23.07 -37.72
CA PRO A 581 -18.11 -24.22 -38.06
C PRO A 581 -18.97 -24.68 -36.88
N ASP A 582 -19.99 -25.51 -37.17
CA ASP A 582 -20.73 -26.24 -36.14
C ASP A 582 -19.95 -27.47 -35.66
N PHE A 583 -19.25 -27.35 -34.53
CA PHE A 583 -18.55 -28.48 -33.89
C PHE A 583 -19.48 -29.47 -33.19
N GLY A 584 -20.79 -29.19 -33.17
CA GLY A 584 -21.83 -30.09 -32.71
C GLY A 584 -22.33 -31.08 -33.75
N SER A 585 -21.88 -30.97 -35.00
CA SER A 585 -22.23 -31.94 -36.04
C SER A 585 -21.59 -33.32 -35.79
N ASP A 586 -22.30 -34.38 -36.19
CA ASP A 586 -21.88 -35.78 -35.99
C ASP A 586 -20.50 -36.09 -36.57
N PHE A 587 -20.07 -35.35 -37.60
CA PHE A 587 -18.75 -35.46 -38.22
C PHE A 587 -17.60 -35.35 -37.20
N TRP A 588 -17.74 -34.46 -36.21
CA TRP A 588 -16.69 -34.24 -35.20
C TRP A 588 -16.74 -35.26 -34.07
N GLY A 589 -17.90 -35.86 -33.80
CA GLY A 589 -18.10 -36.83 -32.71
C GLY A 589 -17.99 -36.25 -31.30
N TYR A 590 -17.96 -34.91 -31.14
CA TYR A 590 -17.87 -34.24 -29.84
C TYR A 590 -19.21 -34.20 -29.09
N TYR A 591 -20.32 -34.33 -29.81
CA TYR A 591 -21.67 -34.33 -29.26
C TYR A 591 -22.33 -35.68 -29.49
N ARG A 592 -23.19 -36.07 -28.54
CA ARG A 592 -23.99 -37.29 -28.60
C ARG A 592 -25.37 -37.02 -28.05
N ASP A 593 -26.35 -37.80 -28.48
CA ASP A 593 -27.70 -37.74 -27.94
C ASP A 593 -27.91 -38.83 -26.88
N VAL A 594 -28.69 -38.50 -25.86
CA VAL A 594 -29.18 -39.45 -24.85
C VAL A 594 -30.68 -39.28 -24.69
N GLN A 595 -31.38 -40.39 -24.51
CA GLN A 595 -32.81 -40.36 -24.17
C GLN A 595 -33.01 -39.71 -22.79
N THR A 596 -34.04 -38.90 -22.64
CA THR A 596 -34.33 -38.15 -21.40
C THR A 596 -35.53 -38.68 -20.64
N ASP A 597 -36.41 -39.41 -21.30
CA ASP A 597 -37.62 -39.98 -20.71
C ASP A 597 -38.05 -41.28 -21.39
N SER A 598 -39.00 -41.98 -20.78
CA SER A 598 -39.60 -43.20 -21.32
C SER A 598 -40.44 -42.97 -22.59
N LEU A 599 -40.68 -41.71 -22.99
CA LEU A 599 -41.42 -41.36 -24.21
C LEU A 599 -40.49 -41.30 -25.44
N GLY A 600 -39.17 -41.45 -25.25
CA GLY A 600 -38.19 -41.48 -26.33
C GLY A 600 -37.66 -40.09 -26.70
N ASN A 601 -37.93 -39.05 -25.91
CA ASN A 601 -37.34 -37.74 -26.15
C ASN A 601 -35.83 -37.79 -25.93
N THR A 602 -35.06 -37.07 -26.75
CA THR A 602 -33.59 -37.08 -26.69
C THR A 602 -33.03 -35.70 -26.39
N ARG A 603 -31.87 -35.67 -25.73
CA ARG A 603 -31.09 -34.47 -25.45
C ARG A 603 -29.64 -34.67 -25.89
N SER A 604 -29.15 -33.70 -26.64
CA SER A 604 -27.75 -33.63 -27.04
C SER A 604 -26.87 -33.14 -25.89
N TYR A 605 -25.71 -33.75 -25.71
CA TYR A 605 -24.68 -33.36 -24.73
C TYR A 605 -23.29 -33.46 -25.34
N SER A 606 -22.36 -32.62 -24.87
CA SER A 606 -20.96 -32.72 -25.27
C SER A 606 -20.27 -33.78 -24.41
N ILE A 607 -19.43 -34.63 -25.01
CA ILE A 607 -18.64 -35.60 -24.25
C ILE A 607 -17.55 -34.95 -23.37
N PHE A 608 -17.30 -33.65 -23.54
CA PHE A 608 -16.32 -32.85 -22.81
C PHE A 608 -16.95 -31.87 -21.81
N GLU A 609 -18.27 -31.87 -21.61
CA GLU A 609 -18.93 -30.82 -20.80
C GLU A 609 -18.49 -30.78 -19.33
N ASN A 610 -17.98 -31.90 -18.80
CA ASN A 610 -17.45 -32.01 -17.44
C ASN A 610 -15.94 -31.75 -17.34
N GLU A 611 -15.25 -31.54 -18.46
CA GLU A 611 -13.80 -31.34 -18.52
C GLU A 611 -13.39 -29.88 -18.24
N VAL A 612 -12.14 -29.66 -17.85
CA VAL A 612 -11.68 -28.39 -17.29
C VAL A 612 -11.78 -27.19 -18.26
N PHE A 613 -11.51 -27.38 -19.55
CA PHE A 613 -11.71 -26.31 -20.56
C PHE A 613 -13.01 -26.46 -21.36
N ARG A 614 -13.83 -27.48 -21.04
CA ARG A 614 -14.96 -27.93 -21.88
C ARG A 614 -14.51 -28.31 -23.30
N GLY A 615 -15.47 -28.63 -24.15
CA GLY A 615 -15.22 -28.91 -25.57
C GLY A 615 -15.56 -27.73 -26.47
N PRO A 616 -15.27 -27.86 -27.77
CA PRO A 616 -15.72 -26.93 -28.81
C PRO A 616 -17.24 -26.72 -28.74
N GLY A 617 -17.68 -25.49 -29.00
CA GLY A 617 -19.11 -25.13 -28.95
C GLY A 617 -19.93 -25.70 -30.11
N ARG A 618 -21.20 -25.99 -29.85
CA ARG A 618 -22.20 -26.32 -30.89
C ARG A 618 -22.78 -25.04 -31.51
N GLY A 619 -23.11 -25.13 -32.79
CA GLY A 619 -23.74 -24.10 -33.59
C GLY A 619 -22.75 -23.45 -34.54
N GLU A 620 -23.15 -23.33 -35.80
CA GLU A 620 -22.40 -22.55 -36.79
C GLU A 620 -22.51 -21.06 -36.45
N GLN A 621 -21.41 -20.32 -36.60
CA GLN A 621 -21.40 -18.87 -36.48
C GLN A 621 -20.89 -18.23 -37.76
N ARG A 622 -21.67 -17.28 -38.26
CA ARG A 622 -21.31 -16.39 -39.37
C ARG A 622 -21.69 -14.98 -38.95
N ALA A 623 -20.86 -14.34 -38.14
CA ALA A 623 -21.21 -13.07 -37.51
C ALA A 623 -20.49 -11.89 -38.16
N LEU A 624 -21.27 -10.88 -38.56
CA LEU A 624 -20.78 -9.57 -38.98
C LEU A 624 -20.97 -8.56 -37.85
N SER A 625 -19.86 -8.20 -37.20
CA SER A 625 -19.82 -7.25 -36.10
C SER A 625 -19.54 -5.84 -36.61
N PHE A 626 -20.34 -4.88 -36.15
CA PHE A 626 -20.14 -3.46 -36.42
C PHE A 626 -19.83 -2.73 -35.11
N ASN A 627 -18.71 -2.00 -35.09
CA ASN A 627 -18.32 -1.15 -33.98
C ASN A 627 -18.04 0.27 -34.48
N LEU A 628 -18.66 1.25 -33.83
CA LEU A 628 -18.51 2.67 -34.11
C LEU A 628 -17.99 3.38 -32.87
N SER A 629 -16.70 3.73 -32.88
CA SER A 629 -16.08 4.51 -31.81
C SER A 629 -16.06 6.00 -32.15
N ASN A 630 -16.50 6.83 -31.20
CA ASN A 630 -16.59 8.28 -31.35
C ASN A 630 -15.76 8.98 -30.26
N VAL A 631 -14.94 9.94 -30.66
CA VAL A 631 -14.21 10.84 -29.75
C VAL A 631 -14.54 12.28 -30.10
N PHE A 632 -14.93 13.08 -29.10
CA PHE A 632 -15.26 14.48 -29.28
C PHE A 632 -14.30 15.37 -28.50
N GLU A 633 -13.65 16.29 -29.20
CA GLU A 633 -12.64 17.19 -28.68
C GLU A 633 -12.96 18.63 -29.04
N ALA A 634 -12.57 19.57 -28.19
CA ALA A 634 -12.72 20.99 -28.46
C ALA A 634 -11.47 21.77 -28.02
N LYS A 635 -11.16 22.88 -28.68
CA LYS A 635 -10.08 23.77 -28.23
C LYS A 635 -10.63 24.73 -27.19
N GLN A 636 -10.22 24.59 -25.94
CA GLN A 636 -10.51 25.57 -24.90
C GLN A 636 -9.54 26.74 -25.01
N VAL A 637 -10.08 27.94 -25.19
CA VAL A 637 -9.36 29.20 -25.29
C VAL A 637 -9.63 30.05 -24.05
N ARG A 638 -8.57 30.39 -23.32
CA ARG A 638 -8.61 31.33 -22.20
C ARG A 638 -7.71 32.52 -22.53
N ARG A 639 -8.14 33.73 -22.19
CA ARG A 639 -7.29 34.93 -22.26
C ARG A 639 -6.92 35.34 -20.86
N ASP A 640 -5.65 35.61 -20.60
CA ASP A 640 -5.21 36.20 -19.33
C ASP A 640 -5.52 37.71 -19.30
N SER A 641 -5.39 38.30 -18.12
CA SER A 641 -5.43 39.74 -17.80
C SER A 641 -4.50 40.62 -18.64
N THR A 642 -3.45 40.05 -19.26
CA THR A 642 -2.55 40.70 -20.22
C THR A 642 -3.01 40.59 -21.68
N GLY A 643 -4.12 39.89 -21.95
CA GLY A 643 -4.64 39.61 -23.29
C GLY A 643 -4.03 38.38 -23.98
N GLU A 644 -3.07 37.70 -23.35
CA GLU A 644 -2.39 36.51 -23.90
C GLU A 644 -3.36 35.33 -24.05
N LYS A 645 -3.38 34.71 -25.25
CA LYS A 645 -4.29 33.61 -25.60
C LYS A 645 -3.66 32.26 -25.22
N LYS A 646 -4.23 31.58 -24.22
CA LYS A 646 -3.90 30.20 -23.85
C LYS A 646 -4.89 29.23 -24.46
N GLU A 647 -4.41 28.31 -25.28
CA GLU A 647 -5.25 27.33 -25.97
C GLU A 647 -4.90 25.90 -25.52
N ASN A 648 -5.90 25.13 -25.11
CA ASN A 648 -5.75 23.74 -24.68
C ASN A 648 -6.80 22.87 -25.37
N VAL A 649 -6.41 21.76 -26.00
CA VAL A 649 -7.38 20.77 -26.52
C VAL A 649 -7.91 19.95 -25.35
N ILE A 650 -9.23 19.94 -25.17
CA ILE A 650 -9.91 19.14 -24.15
C ILE A 650 -10.77 18.07 -24.83
N ARG A 651 -10.83 16.88 -24.23
CA ARG A 651 -11.76 15.83 -24.64
C ARG A 651 -13.09 16.03 -23.91
N LEU A 652 -14.14 16.33 -24.67
CA LEU A 652 -15.50 16.43 -24.13
C LEU A 652 -16.07 15.03 -23.89
N ILE A 653 -15.79 14.12 -24.81
CA ILE A 653 -16.12 12.70 -24.74
C ILE A 653 -14.85 11.95 -25.10
N ASP A 654 -14.32 11.19 -24.14
CA ASP A 654 -13.13 10.38 -24.36
C ASP A 654 -13.42 9.22 -25.29
N ARG A 655 -14.62 8.63 -25.16
CA ARG A 655 -15.09 7.51 -25.96
C ARG A 655 -16.61 7.37 -25.87
N LEU A 656 -17.27 7.27 -27.02
CA LEU A 656 -18.65 6.84 -27.17
C LEU A 656 -18.68 5.73 -28.22
N ASP A 657 -18.79 4.49 -27.76
CA ASP A 657 -18.76 3.29 -28.61
C ASP A 657 -20.15 2.71 -28.75
N PHE A 658 -20.50 2.29 -29.96
CA PHE A 658 -21.69 1.53 -30.27
C PHE A 658 -21.29 0.22 -30.92
N ASN A 659 -21.72 -0.90 -30.35
CA ASN A 659 -21.35 -2.24 -30.82
C ASN A 659 -22.61 -3.09 -31.00
N THR A 660 -22.74 -3.73 -32.16
CA THR A 660 -23.77 -4.73 -32.47
C THR A 660 -23.21 -5.74 -33.47
N SER A 661 -23.87 -6.87 -33.61
CA SER A 661 -23.45 -7.95 -34.52
C SER A 661 -24.65 -8.62 -35.15
N TYR A 662 -24.54 -9.05 -36.40
CA TYR A 662 -25.56 -9.83 -37.08
C TYR A 662 -25.03 -11.23 -37.39
N ASN A 663 -25.65 -12.27 -36.84
CA ASN A 663 -25.30 -13.67 -37.10
C ASN A 663 -26.18 -14.26 -38.20
N PHE A 664 -25.58 -14.52 -39.36
CA PHE A 664 -26.25 -15.12 -40.52
C PHE A 664 -26.56 -16.61 -40.35
N ALA A 665 -25.92 -17.28 -39.39
CA ALA A 665 -26.13 -18.71 -39.13
C ALA A 665 -27.20 -18.98 -38.06
N ALA A 666 -27.75 -17.96 -37.40
CA ALA A 666 -28.78 -18.13 -36.38
C ALA A 666 -30.18 -18.30 -36.99
N ASP A 667 -30.98 -19.22 -36.44
CA ASP A 667 -32.37 -19.47 -36.89
C ASP A 667 -33.35 -18.35 -36.50
N SER A 668 -33.04 -17.59 -35.44
CA SER A 668 -33.83 -16.44 -34.98
C SER A 668 -32.97 -15.46 -34.19
N LEU A 669 -33.47 -14.23 -34.00
CA LEU A 669 -32.78 -13.17 -33.24
C LEU A 669 -31.38 -12.87 -33.81
N ASN A 670 -31.27 -12.81 -35.13
CA ASN A 670 -30.00 -12.70 -35.86
C ASN A 670 -29.22 -11.43 -35.51
N LEU A 671 -29.90 -10.31 -35.18
CA LEU A 671 -29.26 -9.07 -34.75
C LEU A 671 -29.01 -9.10 -33.23
N SER A 672 -27.79 -8.85 -32.79
CA SER A 672 -27.47 -8.78 -31.36
C SER A 672 -27.86 -7.43 -30.77
N ASP A 673 -28.10 -7.40 -29.46
CA ASP A 673 -28.36 -6.16 -28.72
C ASP A 673 -27.28 -5.10 -29.00
N LEU A 674 -27.70 -3.83 -29.05
CA LEU A 674 -26.78 -2.70 -29.18
C LEU A 674 -26.18 -2.36 -27.82
N ASN A 675 -24.87 -2.50 -27.72
CA ASN A 675 -24.10 -2.08 -26.56
C ASN A 675 -23.53 -0.68 -26.78
N ALA A 676 -23.91 0.25 -25.91
CA ALA A 676 -23.41 1.62 -25.92
C ALA A 676 -22.54 1.87 -24.68
N SER A 677 -21.28 2.26 -24.89
CA SER A 677 -20.34 2.59 -23.82
C SER A 677 -19.89 4.04 -23.93
N PHE A 678 -19.96 4.78 -22.83
CA PHE A 678 -19.61 6.19 -22.75
C PHE A 678 -18.55 6.42 -21.68
N SER A 679 -17.56 7.25 -21.97
CA SER A 679 -16.61 7.76 -20.98
C SER A 679 -16.23 9.21 -21.23
N SER A 680 -16.08 9.98 -20.16
CA SER A 680 -15.70 11.39 -20.22
C SER A 680 -14.96 11.85 -18.97
N ARG A 681 -13.95 12.70 -19.19
CA ARG A 681 -13.20 13.46 -18.17
C ARG A 681 -13.34 14.97 -18.38
N ILE A 682 -14.46 15.41 -18.96
CA ILE A 682 -14.71 16.83 -19.25
C ILE A 682 -14.62 17.71 -18.00
N ILE A 683 -15.05 17.21 -16.85
CA ILE A 683 -14.89 17.88 -15.56
C ILE A 683 -13.54 17.43 -14.97
N LYS A 684 -12.63 18.38 -14.76
CA LYS A 684 -11.29 18.11 -14.23
C LYS A 684 -11.37 17.35 -12.90
N GLY A 685 -10.76 16.16 -12.87
CA GLY A 685 -10.71 15.29 -11.69
C GLY A 685 -11.89 14.32 -11.57
N ILE A 686 -12.96 14.48 -12.37
CA ILE A 686 -14.08 13.53 -12.42
C ILE A 686 -13.91 12.61 -13.63
N ASN A 687 -14.00 11.31 -13.40
CA ASN A 687 -14.07 10.31 -14.45
C ASN A 687 -15.48 9.71 -14.46
N ILE A 688 -16.22 9.93 -15.54
CA ILE A 688 -17.57 9.42 -15.74
C ILE A 688 -17.50 8.25 -16.73
N ARG A 689 -18.12 7.13 -16.38
CA ARG A 689 -18.30 5.98 -17.28
C ARG A 689 -19.74 5.52 -17.23
N ALA A 690 -20.37 5.34 -18.38
CA ALA A 690 -21.70 4.76 -18.48
C ALA A 690 -21.73 3.62 -19.50
N ASN A 691 -22.56 2.62 -19.26
CA ASN A 691 -22.83 1.54 -20.21
C ASN A 691 -24.33 1.33 -20.29
N ALA A 692 -24.83 1.13 -21.50
CA ALA A 692 -26.23 0.83 -21.79
C ALA A 692 -26.31 -0.33 -22.78
N GLN A 693 -27.32 -1.18 -22.64
CA GLN A 693 -27.64 -2.25 -23.57
C GLN A 693 -29.08 -2.09 -24.06
N PHE A 694 -29.27 -2.17 -25.37
CA PHE A 694 -30.56 -2.01 -26.02
C PHE A 694 -30.95 -3.24 -26.82
N ASN A 695 -32.14 -3.77 -26.58
CA ASN A 695 -32.74 -4.89 -27.28
C ASN A 695 -33.61 -4.38 -28.44
N PHE A 696 -33.49 -4.99 -29.61
CA PHE A 696 -34.28 -4.61 -30.79
C PHE A 696 -35.56 -5.42 -30.98
N TYR A 697 -35.71 -6.53 -30.27
CA TYR A 697 -36.81 -7.48 -30.45
C TYR A 697 -37.90 -7.33 -29.40
N GLN A 698 -39.12 -7.71 -29.77
CA GLN A 698 -40.24 -7.79 -28.86
C GLN A 698 -40.10 -8.93 -27.86
N ARG A 699 -40.90 -8.87 -26.79
CA ARG A 699 -41.00 -9.91 -25.77
C ARG A 699 -42.44 -10.35 -25.61
N ASP A 700 -42.64 -11.64 -25.36
CA ASP A 700 -43.95 -12.19 -25.03
C ASP A 700 -44.35 -11.86 -23.57
N SER A 701 -45.51 -12.33 -23.15
CA SER A 701 -46.02 -12.16 -21.78
C SER A 701 -45.16 -12.84 -20.70
N LEU A 702 -44.27 -13.76 -21.09
CA LEU A 702 -43.33 -14.46 -20.22
C LEU A 702 -41.94 -13.79 -20.19
N GLY A 703 -41.73 -12.73 -20.99
CA GLY A 703 -40.47 -11.99 -21.10
C GLY A 703 -39.47 -12.56 -22.09
N ILE A 704 -39.86 -13.58 -22.86
CA ILE A 704 -39.02 -14.27 -23.85
C ILE A 704 -39.04 -13.47 -25.15
N ARG A 705 -37.86 -13.29 -25.75
CA ARG A 705 -37.73 -12.59 -27.04
C ARG A 705 -38.17 -13.48 -28.20
N PHE A 706 -38.89 -12.92 -29.15
CA PHE A 706 -39.22 -13.56 -30.42
C PHE A 706 -38.79 -12.67 -31.60
N ASN A 707 -38.71 -13.23 -32.80
CA ASN A 707 -38.03 -12.63 -33.96
C ASN A 707 -38.80 -11.49 -34.64
N ASP A 708 -39.48 -10.65 -33.87
CA ASP A 708 -40.17 -9.46 -34.37
C ASP A 708 -39.53 -8.20 -33.77
N PHE A 709 -39.24 -7.23 -34.62
CA PHE A 709 -38.61 -5.98 -34.18
C PHE A 709 -39.62 -5.07 -33.44
N LEU A 710 -39.14 -4.38 -32.42
CA LEU A 710 -39.93 -3.38 -31.66
C LEU A 710 -40.42 -2.25 -32.56
N ILE A 711 -39.63 -1.86 -33.56
CA ILE A 711 -39.95 -0.76 -34.47
C ILE A 711 -41.20 -1.01 -35.30
N THR A 712 -41.52 -2.29 -35.58
CA THR A 712 -42.64 -2.69 -36.43
C THR A 712 -43.98 -2.34 -35.78
N ASP A 713 -44.13 -2.60 -34.47
CA ASP A 713 -45.43 -2.49 -33.79
C ASP A 713 -45.51 -1.33 -32.77
N SER A 714 -44.38 -0.91 -32.18
CA SER A 714 -44.40 -0.05 -30.98
C SER A 714 -43.84 1.37 -31.18
N ARG A 715 -43.42 1.76 -32.40
CA ARG A 715 -42.64 3.00 -32.69
C ARG A 715 -41.35 3.16 -31.86
N GLN A 716 -41.01 2.21 -30.98
CA GLN A 716 -39.77 2.21 -30.20
C GLN A 716 -38.67 1.55 -31.02
N LEU A 717 -37.54 2.24 -31.18
CA LEU A 717 -36.40 1.71 -31.94
C LEU A 717 -35.72 0.53 -31.21
N ALA A 718 -35.61 0.62 -29.89
CA ALA A 718 -35.03 -0.40 -29.04
C ALA A 718 -35.46 -0.22 -27.57
N GLU A 719 -35.47 -1.31 -26.81
CA GLU A 719 -35.76 -1.36 -25.39
C GLU A 719 -34.44 -1.34 -24.58
N LEU A 720 -34.31 -0.42 -23.63
CA LEU A 720 -33.17 -0.42 -22.70
C LEU A 720 -33.29 -1.62 -21.73
N THR A 721 -32.32 -2.52 -21.73
CA THR A 721 -32.32 -3.73 -20.88
C THR A 721 -31.36 -3.63 -19.70
N ASN A 722 -30.31 -2.83 -19.82
CA ASN A 722 -29.32 -2.62 -18.79
C ASN A 722 -28.74 -1.21 -18.91
N PHE A 723 -28.56 -0.54 -17.77
CA PHE A 723 -27.90 0.76 -17.69
C PHE A 723 -27.06 0.85 -16.42
N SER A 724 -25.83 1.31 -16.56
CA SER A 724 -24.96 1.59 -15.42
C SER A 724 -24.22 2.89 -15.65
N VAL A 725 -24.04 3.68 -14.60
CA VAL A 725 -23.19 4.86 -14.60
C VAL A 725 -22.35 4.90 -13.34
N SER A 726 -21.09 5.26 -13.50
CA SER A 726 -20.16 5.48 -12.39
C SER A 726 -19.47 6.82 -12.58
N ALA A 727 -19.29 7.53 -11.48
CA ALA A 727 -18.55 8.78 -11.44
C ALA A 727 -17.59 8.75 -10.25
N SER A 728 -16.29 8.88 -10.52
CA SER A 728 -15.27 8.94 -9.48
C SER A 728 -14.61 10.32 -9.49
N TYR A 729 -14.51 10.95 -8.32
CA TYR A 729 -13.83 12.23 -8.11
C TYR A 729 -12.84 12.12 -6.96
N SER A 730 -11.56 12.41 -7.22
CA SER A 730 -10.55 12.49 -6.17
C SER A 730 -10.05 13.92 -6.04
N PHE A 731 -10.21 14.48 -4.84
CA PHE A 731 -9.67 15.78 -4.48
C PHE A 731 -8.52 15.61 -3.49
N ASN A 732 -7.42 16.32 -3.72
CA ASN A 732 -6.33 16.44 -2.78
C ASN A 732 -5.78 17.87 -2.85
N SER A 733 -5.94 18.65 -1.78
CA SER A 733 -5.35 19.99 -1.71
C SER A 733 -3.87 19.87 -1.38
N GLN A 734 -3.03 19.78 -2.41
CA GLN A 734 -1.60 20.01 -2.24
C GLN A 734 -1.40 21.48 -1.81
N GLY A 735 -1.27 21.73 -0.51
CA GLY A 735 -1.03 23.05 0.07
C GLY A 735 -2.14 23.65 0.94
N GLY A 736 -3.24 22.93 1.19
CA GLY A 736 -4.31 23.31 2.13
C GLY A 736 -5.07 24.60 1.76
N THR A 737 -6.25 24.79 2.34
CA THR A 737 -7.00 26.06 2.18
C THR A 737 -6.24 27.17 2.91
N ARG A 738 -5.78 28.19 2.19
CA ARG A 738 -5.13 29.37 2.78
C ARG A 738 -6.22 30.36 3.20
N VAL A 739 -6.44 30.52 4.50
CA VAL A 739 -7.18 31.67 5.02
C VAL A 739 -6.21 32.84 5.02
N ASP A 740 -6.38 33.79 4.10
CA ASP A 740 -5.55 34.99 3.99
C ASP A 740 -6.21 36.10 4.83
N ASP A 741 -5.97 36.11 6.14
CA ASP A 741 -6.28 37.28 6.96
C ASP A 741 -5.18 38.32 6.77
N ARG A 742 -5.28 39.09 5.68
CA ARG A 742 -4.50 40.33 5.55
C ARG A 742 -5.11 41.36 6.49
N TYR A 743 -4.53 41.53 7.67
CA TYR A 743 -4.77 42.72 8.48
C TYR A 743 -4.22 43.95 7.74
N TYR A 744 -5.08 44.95 7.56
CA TYR A 744 -4.71 46.29 7.09
C TYR A 744 -4.00 47.02 8.22
N PHE A 745 -2.70 47.28 8.08
CA PHE A 745 -2.00 48.25 8.93
C PHE A 745 -2.25 49.66 8.37
N PRO A 746 -2.82 50.61 9.13
CA PRO A 746 -2.83 52.00 8.72
C PRO A 746 -1.39 52.53 8.66
N ALA A 747 -1.06 53.27 7.59
CA ALA A 747 0.29 53.69 7.22
C ALA A 747 0.90 54.81 8.11
N SER A 748 0.35 55.09 9.29
CA SER A 748 0.78 56.19 10.15
C SER A 748 1.10 55.71 11.57
N TYR A 749 2.39 55.73 11.90
CA TYR A 749 2.92 55.54 13.24
C TYR A 749 2.76 56.85 14.03
N ASP A 750 1.99 56.80 15.12
CA ASP A 750 1.87 57.90 16.09
C ASP A 750 2.87 57.66 17.25
N PRO A 751 3.92 58.49 17.40
CA PRO A 751 4.92 58.34 18.45
C PRO A 751 4.42 58.65 19.88
N TYR A 752 3.16 59.06 20.07
CA TYR A 752 2.58 59.38 21.38
C TYR A 752 1.67 58.30 21.98
N ASP A 753 1.46 57.17 21.29
CA ASP A 753 0.64 56.06 21.79
C ASP A 753 1.44 55.17 22.77
N GLN A 754 1.21 55.36 24.08
CA GLN A 754 1.86 54.61 25.16
C GLN A 754 1.19 53.25 25.47
N SER A 755 0.22 52.79 24.67
CA SER A 755 -0.48 51.50 24.86
C SER A 755 0.42 50.26 24.79
N ILE A 756 1.70 50.42 24.43
CA ILE A 756 2.73 49.38 24.35
C ILE A 756 3.28 48.99 25.74
N PHE A 757 3.00 49.78 26.80
CA PHE A 757 3.54 49.56 28.16
C PHE A 757 2.56 48.94 29.17
N HIS A 758 1.44 48.35 28.74
CA HIS A 758 0.53 47.63 29.64
C HIS A 758 1.06 46.24 30.05
N GLU A 759 0.78 45.82 31.29
CA GLU A 759 1.20 44.52 31.87
C GLU A 759 0.59 43.28 31.17
N MET A 760 -0.42 43.47 30.33
CA MET A 760 -0.88 42.45 29.39
C MET A 760 -0.40 42.82 27.99
N ASP A 761 0.36 41.90 27.36
CA ASP A 761 0.76 42.00 25.95
C ASP A 761 -0.48 42.29 25.10
N SER A 762 -0.61 43.52 24.59
CA SER A 762 -1.70 43.93 23.70
C SER A 762 -1.71 43.13 22.38
N ASN A 763 -0.67 42.30 22.13
CA ASN A 763 -0.58 41.35 21.04
C ASN A 763 -1.03 39.93 21.37
N PHE A 764 -1.52 39.65 22.59
CA PHE A 764 -2.06 38.32 22.95
C PHE A 764 -3.25 37.91 22.05
N ASN A 765 -3.90 38.87 21.37
CA ASN A 765 -4.86 38.66 20.28
C ASN A 765 -4.46 39.28 18.92
N ARG A 766 -3.24 39.84 18.77
CA ARG A 766 -2.76 40.44 17.50
C ARG A 766 -1.72 39.59 16.76
N ARG A 767 -1.31 38.44 17.31
CA ARG A 767 -0.52 37.49 16.53
C ARG A 767 -1.41 36.95 15.42
N PRO A 768 -1.07 37.14 14.12
CA PRO A 768 -1.87 36.56 13.05
C PRO A 768 -1.98 35.06 13.31
N VAL A 769 -3.21 34.51 13.17
CA VAL A 769 -3.40 33.06 13.18
C VAL A 769 -2.39 32.50 12.21
N GLN A 770 -1.43 31.74 12.73
CA GLN A 770 -0.35 31.15 11.93
C GLN A 770 -0.98 30.48 10.72
N ARG A 771 -0.58 30.92 9.51
CA ARG A 771 -1.10 30.41 8.23
C ARG A 771 -1.06 28.89 8.27
N THR A 772 -2.20 28.27 8.56
CA THR A 772 -2.27 26.83 8.70
C THR A 772 -2.77 26.29 7.37
N SER A 773 -1.86 25.65 6.64
CA SER A 773 -2.21 24.80 5.53
C SER A 773 -2.82 23.52 6.09
N SER A 774 -4.14 23.40 5.99
CA SER A 774 -4.85 22.16 6.32
C SER A 774 -5.07 21.37 5.03
N PRO A 775 -4.18 20.42 4.67
CA PRO A 775 -4.42 19.54 3.55
C PRO A 775 -5.73 18.76 3.79
N PHE A 776 -6.54 18.71 2.75
CA PHE A 776 -7.80 18.01 2.70
C PHE A 776 -7.79 17.10 1.49
N SER A 777 -8.06 15.82 1.72
CA SER A 777 -8.29 14.87 0.66
C SER A 777 -9.63 14.18 0.83
N VAL A 778 -10.31 13.92 -0.27
CA VAL A 778 -11.54 13.13 -0.30
C VAL A 778 -11.66 12.43 -1.64
N SER A 779 -12.13 11.20 -1.64
CA SER A 779 -12.43 10.43 -2.85
C SER A 779 -13.89 10.02 -2.86
N PHE A 780 -14.66 10.55 -3.81
CA PHE A 780 -16.05 10.18 -4.02
C PHE A 780 -16.17 9.17 -5.15
N ASN A 781 -16.95 8.11 -4.93
CA ASN A 781 -17.30 7.13 -5.94
C ASN A 781 -18.81 6.93 -5.93
N PHE A 782 -19.47 7.45 -6.96
CA PHE A 782 -20.89 7.20 -7.21
C PHE A 782 -21.04 6.05 -8.20
N ARG A 783 -21.98 5.14 -7.93
CA ARG A 783 -22.35 4.05 -8.82
C ARG A 783 -23.87 3.91 -8.83
N TYR A 784 -24.45 3.96 -10.02
CA TYR A 784 -25.83 3.59 -10.29
C TYR A 784 -25.85 2.41 -11.27
N SER A 785 -26.69 1.42 -11.00
CA SER A 785 -27.03 0.37 -11.95
C SER A 785 -28.51 0.08 -11.92
N TRP A 786 -29.04 -0.17 -13.11
CA TRP A 786 -30.41 -0.54 -13.38
C TRP A 786 -30.40 -1.70 -14.39
N ARG A 787 -31.15 -2.75 -14.11
CA ARG A 787 -31.29 -3.91 -15.00
C ARG A 787 -32.75 -4.31 -15.08
N LEU A 788 -33.25 -4.44 -16.31
CA LEU A 788 -34.59 -4.92 -16.60
C LEU A 788 -34.71 -6.37 -16.12
N ASN A 789 -35.78 -6.67 -15.39
CA ASN A 789 -36.21 -8.02 -15.11
C ASN A 789 -37.38 -8.35 -16.06
N PRO A 790 -37.16 -9.16 -17.11
CA PRO A 790 -38.19 -9.37 -18.13
C PRO A 790 -39.32 -10.28 -17.65
N ARG A 791 -39.19 -10.93 -16.48
CA ARG A 791 -40.21 -11.85 -15.98
C ARG A 791 -41.46 -11.09 -15.50
N PRO A 792 -42.68 -11.61 -15.77
CA PRO A 792 -43.90 -11.00 -15.28
C PRO A 792 -43.90 -10.86 -13.75
N ASN A 793 -44.47 -9.75 -13.26
CA ASN A 793 -44.56 -9.38 -11.83
C ASN A 793 -43.22 -9.32 -11.07
N SER A 794 -42.09 -9.25 -11.78
CA SER A 794 -40.78 -9.15 -11.15
C SER A 794 -40.26 -7.72 -11.20
N GLU A 795 -39.74 -7.22 -10.07
CA GLU A 795 -39.16 -5.89 -10.03
C GLU A 795 -37.81 -5.84 -10.75
N ASN A 796 -37.55 -4.69 -11.38
CA ASN A 796 -36.25 -4.38 -11.97
C ASN A 796 -35.19 -4.22 -10.88
N SER A 797 -34.01 -4.79 -11.11
CA SER A 797 -32.90 -4.63 -10.16
C SER A 797 -32.31 -3.23 -10.28
N LYS A 798 -32.20 -2.52 -9.15
CA LYS A 798 -31.64 -1.17 -9.07
C LYS A 798 -30.72 -1.07 -7.86
N SER A 799 -29.60 -0.38 -8.02
CA SER A 799 -28.70 -0.05 -6.91
C SER A 799 -28.09 1.33 -7.16
N ALA A 800 -27.98 2.13 -6.11
CA ALA A 800 -27.48 3.50 -6.22
C ALA A 800 -26.68 3.83 -4.97
N THR A 801 -25.36 3.84 -5.05
CA THR A 801 -24.48 4.06 -3.89
C THR A 801 -23.51 5.21 -4.14
N LEU A 802 -23.28 6.02 -3.11
CA LEU A 802 -22.20 7.00 -3.06
C LEU A 802 -21.27 6.64 -1.91
N ASN A 803 -20.01 6.39 -2.22
CA ASN A 803 -18.97 6.11 -1.23
C ASN A 803 -17.95 7.25 -1.20
N ALA A 804 -17.82 7.90 -0.05
CA ALA A 804 -16.79 8.88 0.23
C ALA A 804 -15.68 8.24 1.07
N ARG A 805 -14.59 7.86 0.42
CA ARG A 805 -13.41 7.21 1.04
C ARG A 805 -12.29 8.23 1.23
N ASN A 806 -11.37 7.91 2.14
CA ASN A 806 -10.17 8.71 2.43
C ASN A 806 -10.47 10.19 2.75
N ILE A 807 -11.59 10.47 3.41
CA ILE A 807 -11.88 11.82 3.92
C ILE A 807 -10.85 12.09 5.00
N ARG A 808 -9.81 12.86 4.67
CA ARG A 808 -8.74 13.22 5.59
C ARG A 808 -8.67 14.73 5.65
N PHE A 809 -8.77 15.28 6.85
CA PHE A 809 -8.55 16.70 7.10
C PHE A 809 -7.60 16.90 8.27
N GLN A 810 -6.67 17.82 8.09
CA GLN A 810 -5.76 18.25 9.15
C GLN A 810 -6.40 19.44 9.88
N LEU A 811 -7.02 19.24 11.05
CA LEU A 811 -7.70 20.31 11.81
C LEU A 811 -6.72 21.44 12.20
N THR A 812 -5.50 21.06 12.58
CA THR A 812 -4.36 21.94 12.86
C THR A 812 -3.07 21.15 12.52
N PRO A 813 -1.88 21.75 12.42
CA PRO A 813 -0.67 21.01 12.03
C PRO A 813 -0.40 19.73 12.83
N LYS A 814 -0.90 19.65 14.07
CA LYS A 814 -0.75 18.51 14.97
C LYS A 814 -1.97 17.58 15.05
N TRP A 815 -3.13 17.96 14.51
CA TRP A 815 -4.35 17.16 14.58
C TRP A 815 -4.75 16.66 13.18
N SER A 816 -4.92 15.35 13.04
CA SER A 816 -5.39 14.71 11.82
C SER A 816 -6.66 13.93 12.08
N PHE A 817 -7.67 14.12 11.24
CA PHE A 817 -8.88 13.33 11.26
C PHE A 817 -9.01 12.56 9.96
N GLN A 818 -9.49 11.33 10.05
CA GLN A 818 -9.77 10.47 8.93
C GLN A 818 -11.13 9.79 9.12
N THR A 819 -11.94 9.74 8.06
CA THR A 819 -13.19 9.00 8.05
C THR A 819 -13.51 8.43 6.67
N GLN A 820 -14.45 7.49 6.64
CA GLN A 820 -15.11 7.00 5.45
C GLN A 820 -16.61 6.98 5.69
N LEU A 821 -17.37 7.38 4.67
CA LEU A 821 -18.82 7.44 4.69
C LEU A 821 -19.37 6.81 3.42
N GLY A 822 -20.56 6.25 3.47
CA GLY A 822 -21.28 5.83 2.28
C GLY A 822 -22.78 5.94 2.50
N TYR A 823 -23.52 6.06 1.40
CA TYR A 823 -24.97 6.20 1.41
C TYR A 823 -25.57 5.37 0.27
N ASP A 824 -26.58 4.58 0.60
CA ASP A 824 -27.41 3.87 -0.38
C ASP A 824 -28.69 4.68 -0.64
N PHE A 825 -28.88 5.15 -1.88
CA PHE A 825 -30.04 5.96 -2.26
C PHE A 825 -31.30 5.12 -2.51
N ILE A 826 -31.19 3.79 -2.64
CA ILE A 826 -32.34 2.90 -2.80
C ILE A 826 -32.93 2.59 -1.42
N ASP A 827 -32.11 2.07 -0.51
CA ASP A 827 -32.53 1.72 0.86
C ASP A 827 -32.64 2.95 1.79
N LYS A 828 -32.04 4.08 1.36
CA LYS A 828 -32.00 5.37 2.09
C LYS A 828 -31.22 5.29 3.41
N GLU A 829 -30.24 4.40 3.47
CA GLU A 829 -29.43 4.13 4.66
C GLU A 829 -27.97 4.57 4.50
N LEU A 830 -27.32 4.87 5.63
CA LEU A 830 -25.88 5.12 5.70
C LEU A 830 -25.14 3.79 5.83
N THR A 831 -24.06 3.61 5.07
CA THR A 831 -23.19 2.44 5.22
C THR A 831 -22.35 2.57 6.50
N PRO A 832 -21.86 1.45 7.07
CA PRO A 832 -20.99 1.50 8.25
C PRO A 832 -19.82 2.48 8.06
N SER A 833 -19.56 3.30 9.08
CA SER A 833 -18.57 4.37 9.01
C SER A 833 -17.59 4.28 10.16
N GLN A 834 -16.35 4.68 9.89
CA GLN A 834 -15.26 4.66 10.85
C GLN A 834 -14.69 6.07 10.98
N PHE A 835 -14.42 6.50 12.21
CA PHE A 835 -13.82 7.79 12.52
C PHE A 835 -12.50 7.56 13.23
N SER A 836 -11.47 8.27 12.80
CA SER A 836 -10.14 8.23 13.39
C SER A 836 -9.65 9.65 13.61
N LEU A 837 -9.18 9.92 14.82
CA LEU A 837 -8.64 11.19 15.25
C LEU A 837 -7.26 10.95 15.84
N SER A 838 -6.26 11.67 15.35
CA SER A 838 -4.89 11.59 15.86
C SER A 838 -4.33 12.96 16.19
N ARG A 839 -3.51 13.03 17.25
CA ARG A 839 -2.82 14.25 17.67
C ARG A 839 -1.35 13.98 17.95
N SER A 840 -0.47 14.69 17.25
CA SER A 840 0.94 14.79 17.62
C SER A 840 1.12 15.77 18.78
N LEU A 841 1.44 15.24 19.95
CA LEU A 841 1.77 15.96 21.17
C LEU A 841 3.30 16.13 21.31
N HIS A 842 4.01 16.33 20.18
CA HIS A 842 5.47 16.44 20.08
C HIS A 842 6.20 15.12 20.39
N MET A 843 6.19 14.71 21.65
CA MET A 843 6.83 13.47 22.12
C MET A 843 5.86 12.34 22.33
N TRP A 844 4.56 12.65 22.26
CA TRP A 844 3.49 11.68 22.32
C TRP A 844 2.66 11.74 21.04
N ASN A 845 2.02 10.63 20.69
CA ASN A 845 1.00 10.54 19.66
C ASN A 845 -0.23 9.93 20.30
N LEU A 846 -1.31 10.70 20.30
CA LEU A 846 -2.63 10.23 20.70
C LEU A 846 -3.35 9.77 19.44
N SER A 847 -3.89 8.56 19.46
CA SER A 847 -4.79 8.06 18.43
C SER A 847 -6.08 7.57 19.07
N PHE A 848 -7.19 8.01 18.53
CA PHE A 848 -8.52 7.62 18.94
C PHE A 848 -9.30 7.17 17.71
N GLN A 849 -9.92 6.00 17.77
CA GLN A 849 -10.68 5.42 16.66
C GLN A 849 -12.02 4.93 17.18
N MET A 850 -13.08 5.20 16.43
CA MET A 850 -14.43 4.76 16.78
C MET A 850 -15.25 4.34 15.56
N SER A 851 -16.17 3.42 15.78
CA SER A 851 -17.29 3.11 14.89
C SER A 851 -18.57 3.22 15.72
N PRO A 852 -19.29 4.36 15.67
CA PRO A 852 -20.37 4.64 16.62
C PRO A 852 -21.74 4.06 16.21
N PHE A 853 -21.89 3.59 14.97
CA PHE A 853 -23.15 3.04 14.45
C PHE A 853 -22.90 1.83 13.55
N GLY A 854 -23.93 1.00 13.35
CA GLY A 854 -23.83 -0.33 12.74
C GLY A 854 -23.64 -1.45 13.76
N GLU A 855 -23.55 -2.69 13.28
CA GLU A 855 -23.43 -3.88 14.15
C GLU A 855 -22.09 -3.96 14.90
N PHE A 856 -21.06 -3.25 14.43
CA PHE A 856 -19.75 -3.24 15.06
C PHE A 856 -19.43 -1.88 15.69
N GLN A 857 -19.66 -1.80 17.00
CA GLN A 857 -19.36 -0.63 17.81
C GLN A 857 -18.10 -0.85 18.65
N TYR A 858 -17.14 0.07 18.54
CA TYR A 858 -15.93 0.04 19.36
C TYR A 858 -15.37 1.45 19.55
N TYR A 859 -14.58 1.58 20.61
CA TYR A 859 -13.78 2.75 20.92
C TYR A 859 -12.36 2.30 21.27
N ALA A 860 -11.39 2.72 20.49
CA ALA A 860 -9.98 2.41 20.71
C ALA A 860 -9.22 3.70 21.03
N PHE A 861 -8.46 3.67 22.13
CA PHE A 861 -7.62 4.78 22.57
C PHE A 861 -6.18 4.30 22.74
N ALA A 862 -5.26 4.93 22.03
CA ALA A 862 -3.83 4.70 22.20
C ALA A 862 -3.09 6.01 22.45
N LEU A 863 -2.18 5.97 23.42
CA LEU A 863 -1.24 7.04 23.70
C LEU A 863 0.17 6.47 23.57
N ARG A 864 0.91 6.91 22.57
CA ARG A 864 2.22 6.37 22.17
C ARG A 864 3.31 7.40 22.40
N LEU A 865 4.49 6.98 22.83
CA LEU A 865 5.69 7.84 22.84
C LEU A 865 6.35 7.82 21.45
N ASN A 866 6.69 8.99 20.93
CA ASN A 866 7.37 9.16 19.63
C ASN A 866 8.87 8.86 19.72
N SER A 867 9.49 8.90 20.91
CA SER A 867 10.95 8.71 21.06
C SER A 867 11.31 7.23 21.21
N ALA A 868 11.97 6.69 20.19
CA ALA A 868 12.55 5.35 20.22
C ALA A 868 13.56 5.16 21.38
N GLN A 869 14.13 6.25 21.90
CA GLN A 869 15.09 6.20 23.01
C GLN A 869 14.46 5.74 24.32
N ILE A 870 13.28 6.24 24.68
CA ILE A 870 12.63 5.82 25.93
C ILE A 870 12.19 4.36 25.84
N GLN A 871 11.67 3.95 24.68
CA GLN A 871 11.34 2.54 24.43
C GLN A 871 12.58 1.66 24.65
N SER A 872 13.75 2.05 24.13
CA SER A 872 15.00 1.32 24.35
C SER A 872 15.47 1.27 25.82
N ILE A 873 15.13 2.26 26.64
CA ILE A 873 15.51 2.31 28.06
C ILE A 873 14.66 1.33 28.88
N PHE A 874 13.35 1.29 28.64
CA PHE A 874 12.47 0.30 29.26
C PHE A 874 12.87 -1.14 28.88
N GLN A 875 13.46 -1.32 27.71
CA GLN A 875 13.85 -2.63 27.18
C GLN A 875 15.18 -3.15 27.78
N LYS A 876 16.08 -2.27 28.25
CA LYS A 876 17.43 -2.63 28.74
C LYS A 876 17.50 -2.97 30.25
N LEU A 877 16.36 -3.18 30.92
CA LEU A 877 16.29 -3.57 32.33
C LEU A 877 17.07 -4.89 32.59
N PRO A 878 17.83 -4.97 33.70
CA PRO A 878 18.75 -6.09 33.96
C PRO A 878 18.09 -7.47 34.05
N LEU A 879 16.79 -7.56 34.33
CA LEU A 879 16.04 -8.82 34.35
C LEU A 879 15.71 -9.37 32.95
N LEU A 880 15.70 -8.52 31.90
CA LEU A 880 15.32 -8.91 30.53
C LEU A 880 16.52 -9.09 29.58
N LYS A 881 17.70 -8.60 29.99
CA LYS A 881 18.95 -8.60 29.21
C LYS A 881 19.57 -9.98 28.95
N ASN A 882 19.14 -11.00 29.69
CA ASN A 882 19.69 -12.36 29.54
C ASN A 882 19.24 -13.03 28.23
N LEU A 883 18.19 -12.54 27.58
CA LEU A 883 17.74 -13.07 26.27
C LEU A 883 18.55 -12.49 25.10
N GLU A 884 18.91 -11.20 25.12
CA GLU A 884 19.70 -10.53 24.08
C GLU A 884 21.15 -11.03 23.97
N ARG A 885 21.75 -11.48 25.08
CA ARG A 885 23.16 -11.95 25.07
C ARG A 885 23.37 -13.26 24.32
N SER A 886 22.30 -14.01 24.03
CA SER A 886 22.38 -15.32 23.37
C SER A 886 22.44 -15.26 21.83
N SER A 887 22.16 -14.11 21.21
CA SER A 887 22.01 -13.98 19.75
C SER A 887 23.05 -13.09 19.05
N SER A 888 24.07 -12.59 19.75
CA SER A 888 25.15 -11.80 19.15
C SER A 888 26.37 -12.67 18.79
N PRO A 889 26.83 -12.70 17.51
CA PRO A 889 28.09 -13.35 17.12
C PRO A 889 29.35 -12.63 17.64
N SER A 890 29.23 -11.43 18.21
CA SER A 890 30.36 -10.58 18.59
C SER A 890 30.57 -10.45 20.11
N GLY A 891 29.99 -11.37 20.91
CA GLY A 891 30.21 -11.43 22.35
C GLY A 891 31.65 -11.78 22.72
N ARG A 892 32.54 -10.76 22.79
CA ARG A 892 33.83 -10.88 23.49
C ARG A 892 33.57 -11.29 24.94
N ARG A 893 34.09 -12.46 25.33
CA ARG A 893 34.11 -12.92 26.72
C ARG A 893 34.79 -11.86 27.61
N PRO A 894 34.25 -11.57 28.81
CA PRO A 894 34.95 -10.71 29.75
C PRO A 894 36.20 -11.44 30.26
N VAL A 895 37.34 -10.78 30.14
CA VAL A 895 38.57 -11.15 30.84
C VAL A 895 38.63 -10.28 32.09
N GLY A 896 38.53 -10.92 33.26
CA GLY A 896 39.11 -10.48 34.54
C GLY A 896 38.56 -9.21 35.21
N PHE A 897 37.86 -9.44 36.33
CA PHE A 897 37.55 -8.56 37.49
C PHE A 897 36.76 -7.27 37.29
#